data_AF-A0A2S4HHL9-F1
#
_entry.id   AF-A0A2S4HHL9-F1
#
_cell.length_a   1.000
_cell.length_b   1.000
_cell.length_c   1.000
_cell.angle_alpha   90.00
_cell.angle_beta   90.00
_cell.angle_gamma   90.00
#
_symmetry.space_group_name_H-M   'P 1'
#
loop_
_entity.id
_entity.type
_entity.pdbx_description
1 polymer ?
#
loop_
_entity_poly.entity_id
_entity_poly.type
_entity_poly.pdbx_seq_one_letter_code
_entity_poly.pdbx_strand_id
1 'polypeptide(L)'
;MIAVMQKQIRILCLLLGLVLCVSAMAKTEPEPQDDDGLAGSEEFLPIEEPPPPPSLLRAEQIKPETFDSFPRGGPDSIAGLGDWWLSNGKICVAVSGVDHHAGIVAGGGTLIDVAHCERGNDQWTYANILTGLAKETAIPVSKVSAVIEGDHADIVTVGEGDGIRQTVTYRLLENGDALDIDVKIERIGEGREVQMSGLFTLYSQRALTPFSLSTYMPDATLGFQHPAIDRNKVSSLLGGMMPSDWNILVGADTYDSKISYGVQLGSAELIKANGSRQSLPKFLAVFPDYSLHGWMTRPLWFQSERLTWLSLLQNQFMDLEKGEQMLAKFKVLLGDRADVASVTDQIYKGPQLRGYVNNAEVSVAVWDQDDRPVTQSRVAADGSFNIRMPKPVQWVKMQATAPWGQKITRELSLADARSDSGRWVFRKNGALRLPRGIPMSMYFFGFGDTATPEFGNDLLGFTEQGVSLPGMLRRNRIDLAGVDSDLEQVDLPPGQYRVLTARGLEFDVKEYLLTVVAGKTSQLPIIPLKRIWHGGDWHSADLHVHSGASFDSILPFDERLRSFVAQGAEVLVASEHNRLIDQRGRVAAMGLEGKVQVITGSELTGMSRTENAPMTVGHSNAFPLVAKPMEFAGGIPPVEARALREVIAGVREQAPEALFQLNHPRAANPLDTDLAFFDHLSVGKSYDPAQSLDSENNGSLLATDPASGFRDIDFDVLEVLNGAEFAVYTQIRDDWFSLLNQGARRPATGNSDSHGLRSVVAAPRNYVYIPNSNKQLPVDEAAFVDAVRAGHSFATTGPLLAVTLRDAYSDVGMGDTFSGRHGELHVQIDAAPWVSVDTLTVWVNGAIYRQLKVVAGDHKVIELIVDSDSYVVVEVSGEPSSVYRALMPDLMPLALSNPIYIDADGNGKWRAPKIMN
;
A
#
# COMPACT_ATOMS: atom_id res chain seq x y z
N MET A 1 25.29 -30.95 17.46
CA MET A 1 26.10 -31.73 18.42
C MET A 1 27.54 -31.79 17.89
N ILE A 2 28.54 -31.42 18.70
CA ILE A 2 29.70 -32.25 19.15
C ILE A 2 30.57 -32.76 17.98
N ALA A 3 31.88 -32.46 17.85
CA ALA A 3 32.92 -32.03 18.81
C ALA A 3 33.67 -30.75 18.32
N VAL A 4 34.25 -29.83 19.12
CA VAL A 4 35.14 -29.93 20.32
C VAL A 4 36.55 -30.43 19.91
N MET A 5 37.69 -29.74 20.08
CA MET A 5 38.13 -28.47 20.73
C MET A 5 39.50 -28.03 20.10
N GLN A 6 40.24 -26.93 20.36
CA GLN A 6 40.28 -25.87 21.39
C GLN A 6 41.07 -24.59 20.91
N LYS A 7 41.17 -23.55 21.77
CA LYS A 7 42.23 -22.49 21.98
C LYS A 7 43.41 -22.32 20.96
N GLN A 8 43.99 -21.12 20.74
CA GLN A 8 44.25 -20.03 21.70
C GLN A 8 44.48 -18.63 21.05
N ILE A 9 44.57 -17.58 21.88
CA ILE A 9 44.55 -16.13 21.54
C ILE A 9 45.94 -15.46 21.73
N ARG A 10 46.36 -14.58 20.78
CA ARG A 10 47.15 -13.28 20.88
C ARG A 10 48.37 -13.09 19.93
N ILE A 11 48.45 -11.86 19.37
CA ILE A 11 49.65 -10.99 19.17
C ILE A 11 50.68 -11.39 18.07
N LEU A 12 51.32 -10.49 17.28
CA LEU A 12 51.06 -9.09 16.88
C LEU A 12 52.08 -8.65 15.78
N CYS A 13 51.67 -7.74 14.86
CA CYS A 13 52.48 -6.83 14.02
C CYS A 13 53.67 -7.31 13.12
N LEU A 14 53.46 -7.11 11.81
CA LEU A 14 54.22 -6.22 10.90
C LEU A 14 55.74 -6.39 10.59
N LEU A 15 55.99 -6.56 9.28
CA LEU A 15 56.92 -5.81 8.41
C LEU A 15 58.46 -5.85 8.62
N LEU A 16 59.16 -6.35 7.59
CA LEU A 16 60.32 -5.73 6.92
C LEU A 16 60.54 -6.44 5.55
N GLY A 17 61.06 -5.81 4.49
CA GLY A 17 61.33 -4.39 4.23
C GLY A 17 62.19 -4.17 2.97
N LEU A 18 62.48 -2.89 2.66
CA LEU A 18 63.58 -2.33 1.80
C LEU A 18 63.68 -2.83 0.33
N VAL A 19 64.16 -2.07 -0.66
CA VAL A 19 65.29 -1.10 -0.73
C VAL A 19 64.90 0.23 -1.43
N LEU A 20 65.79 1.23 -1.45
CA LEU A 20 65.60 2.66 -1.81
C LEU A 20 66.63 3.09 -2.91
N CYS A 21 66.61 4.26 -3.59
CA CYS A 21 65.74 5.46 -3.62
C CYS A 21 66.09 6.37 -4.85
N VAL A 22 65.45 7.56 -4.97
CA VAL A 22 65.97 8.82 -5.62
C VAL A 22 66.10 8.84 -7.17
N SER A 23 65.69 9.88 -7.94
CA SER A 23 64.88 11.11 -7.69
C SER A 23 64.46 11.87 -8.97
N ALA A 24 63.46 12.76 -8.80
CA ALA A 24 63.22 14.05 -9.51
C ALA A 24 62.47 14.12 -10.88
N MET A 25 61.66 15.19 -10.99
CA MET A 25 60.83 15.65 -12.14
C MET A 25 61.67 16.56 -13.09
N ALA A 26 61.24 17.11 -14.25
CA ALA A 26 59.89 17.49 -14.72
C ALA A 26 59.81 17.75 -16.26
N LYS A 27 58.57 18.03 -16.75
CA LYS A 27 58.09 18.60 -18.04
C LYS A 27 59.10 19.22 -19.04
N THR A 28 58.92 18.97 -20.35
CA THR A 28 58.22 19.87 -21.34
C THR A 28 58.24 19.30 -22.78
N GLU A 29 57.21 19.61 -23.58
CA GLU A 29 57.16 19.51 -25.08
C GLU A 29 57.99 20.66 -25.73
N PRO A 30 58.51 20.57 -26.99
CA PRO A 30 57.67 20.66 -28.22
C PRO A 30 58.13 19.87 -29.48
N GLU A 31 57.26 19.89 -30.50
CA GLU A 31 57.48 19.64 -31.95
C GLU A 31 58.33 20.76 -32.63
N PRO A 32 58.64 20.76 -33.98
CA PRO A 32 58.23 19.88 -35.09
C PRO A 32 59.34 19.45 -36.11
N GLN A 33 58.91 18.84 -37.23
CA GLN A 33 59.47 18.79 -38.61
C GLN A 33 60.28 17.57 -39.10
N ASP A 34 59.67 16.91 -40.10
CA ASP A 34 60.17 16.56 -41.45
C ASP A 34 61.57 15.95 -41.68
N ASP A 35 61.61 14.73 -42.24
CA ASP A 35 62.20 14.51 -43.59
C ASP A 35 61.68 13.20 -44.27
N ASP A 36 62.00 13.03 -45.55
CA ASP A 36 61.46 12.06 -46.52
C ASP A 36 61.52 10.54 -46.16
N GLY A 37 60.36 9.89 -46.22
CA GLY A 37 60.00 8.94 -47.28
C GLY A 37 60.79 7.64 -47.52
N LEU A 38 60.07 6.50 -47.58
CA LEU A 38 60.21 5.47 -48.63
C LEU A 38 58.98 4.54 -48.68
N ALA A 39 58.70 3.96 -49.84
CA ALA A 39 57.45 3.25 -50.09
C ALA A 39 57.45 1.78 -49.64
N GLY A 40 56.43 1.39 -48.88
CA GLY A 40 56.02 0.00 -48.65
C GLY A 40 54.54 -0.16 -49.00
N SER A 41 54.21 -1.17 -49.81
CA SER A 41 52.83 -1.47 -50.18
C SER A 41 52.19 -2.38 -49.13
N GLU A 42 51.59 -1.79 -48.09
CA GLU A 42 50.77 -2.55 -47.17
C GLU A 42 49.39 -2.85 -47.79
N GLU A 43 49.00 -4.11 -47.69
CA GLU A 43 47.76 -4.64 -48.21
C GLU A 43 46.62 -4.26 -47.25
N PHE A 44 45.59 -3.55 -47.73
CA PHE A 44 44.42 -3.19 -46.93
C PHE A 44 43.62 -4.46 -46.58
N LEU A 45 44.03 -5.13 -45.50
CA LEU A 45 43.18 -6.10 -44.81
C LEU A 45 41.92 -5.35 -44.35
N PRO A 46 40.71 -5.86 -44.64
CA PRO A 46 39.51 -5.29 -44.06
C PRO A 46 39.61 -5.45 -42.54
N ILE A 47 39.45 -4.34 -41.82
CA ILE A 47 39.15 -4.40 -40.39
C ILE A 47 37.77 -5.03 -40.31
N GLU A 48 37.69 -6.28 -39.85
CA GLU A 48 36.41 -6.82 -39.39
C GLU A 48 35.95 -5.93 -38.24
N GLU A 49 34.88 -5.16 -38.47
CA GLU A 49 34.17 -4.52 -37.38
C GLU A 49 33.79 -5.63 -36.38
N PRO A 50 34.08 -5.47 -35.08
CA PRO A 50 33.70 -6.47 -34.10
C PRO A 50 32.17 -6.65 -34.21
N PRO A 51 31.66 -7.90 -34.21
CA PRO A 51 30.25 -8.14 -34.41
C PRO A 51 29.45 -7.31 -33.39
N PRO A 52 28.34 -6.66 -33.81
CA PRO A 52 27.59 -5.79 -32.92
C PRO A 52 27.22 -6.56 -31.65
N PRO A 53 27.26 -5.91 -30.48
CA PRO A 53 27.00 -6.59 -29.21
C PRO A 53 25.64 -7.30 -29.29
N PRO A 54 25.54 -8.55 -28.80
CA PRO A 54 24.34 -9.35 -28.97
C PRO A 54 23.14 -8.62 -28.38
N SER A 55 22.12 -8.42 -29.21
CA SER A 55 20.98 -7.54 -28.89
C SER A 55 20.44 -7.82 -27.49
N LEU A 56 20.23 -6.74 -26.73
CA LEU A 56 19.65 -6.80 -25.39
C LEU A 56 18.11 -6.87 -25.43
N LEU A 57 17.51 -6.89 -26.63
CA LEU A 57 16.08 -7.13 -26.84
C LEU A 57 15.67 -8.51 -26.31
N ARG A 58 14.68 -8.54 -25.42
CA ARG A 58 14.01 -9.77 -24.95
C ARG A 58 12.51 -9.56 -25.02
N ALA A 59 11.80 -10.55 -25.54
CA ALA A 59 10.37 -10.69 -25.40
C ALA A 59 10.08 -12.19 -25.33
N GLU A 60 9.75 -12.70 -24.14
CA GLU A 60 9.47 -14.12 -23.95
C GLU A 60 8.60 -14.38 -22.70
N GLN A 61 8.00 -15.56 -22.66
CA GLN A 61 7.31 -16.03 -21.45
C GLN A 61 8.33 -16.50 -20.41
N ILE A 62 8.18 -16.04 -19.17
CA ILE A 62 9.00 -16.35 -18.01
C ILE A 62 8.83 -17.84 -17.65
N LYS A 63 9.95 -18.57 -17.58
CA LYS A 63 10.03 -20.02 -17.35
C LYS A 63 11.07 -20.34 -16.28
N PRO A 64 11.08 -21.55 -15.69
CA PRO A 64 12.04 -21.91 -14.63
C PRO A 64 13.50 -21.75 -15.06
N GLU A 65 13.81 -21.96 -16.35
CA GLU A 65 15.17 -21.88 -16.90
C GLU A 65 15.61 -20.43 -17.22
N THR A 66 14.67 -19.50 -17.39
CA THR A 66 14.95 -18.07 -17.68
C THR A 66 14.69 -17.16 -16.48
N PHE A 67 14.18 -17.70 -15.38
CA PHE A 67 13.67 -16.95 -14.23
C PHE A 67 14.68 -15.96 -13.63
N ASP A 68 15.91 -16.42 -13.41
CA ASP A 68 16.99 -15.61 -12.81
C ASP A 68 17.63 -14.60 -13.79
N SER A 69 17.17 -14.56 -15.05
CA SER A 69 17.61 -13.55 -16.03
C SER A 69 16.70 -12.31 -16.10
N PHE A 70 15.51 -12.37 -15.50
CA PHE A 70 14.60 -11.23 -15.34
C PHE A 70 14.92 -10.47 -14.02
N PRO A 71 15.35 -9.20 -14.07
CA PRO A 71 15.69 -8.43 -12.88
C PRO A 71 14.43 -8.00 -12.11
N ARG A 72 14.06 -8.80 -11.11
CA ARG A 72 12.96 -8.53 -10.16
C ARG A 72 13.45 -7.80 -8.91
N GLY A 73 12.61 -6.92 -8.38
CA GLY A 73 12.88 -6.18 -7.15
C GLY A 73 12.16 -4.82 -7.11
N GLY A 74 12.32 -4.14 -5.98
CA GLY A 74 11.48 -2.99 -5.61
C GLY A 74 10.25 -3.44 -4.82
N PRO A 75 9.50 -2.50 -4.20
CA PRO A 75 8.27 -2.80 -3.49
C PRO A 75 7.30 -3.65 -4.30
N ASP A 76 6.90 -3.24 -5.52
CA ASP A 76 5.67 -3.73 -6.15
C ASP A 76 5.81 -4.95 -7.08
N SER A 77 7.03 -5.36 -7.47
CA SER A 77 7.26 -6.43 -8.45
C SER A 77 6.58 -7.77 -8.11
N ILE A 78 5.65 -8.22 -8.96
CA ILE A 78 4.79 -9.40 -8.74
C ILE A 78 4.93 -10.49 -9.81
N ALA A 79 5.59 -10.23 -10.95
CA ALA A 79 5.63 -11.20 -12.03
C ALA A 79 6.40 -12.50 -11.69
N GLY A 80 5.86 -13.61 -12.17
CA GLY A 80 6.33 -14.97 -11.91
C GLY A 80 6.32 -15.87 -13.16
N LEU A 81 6.43 -17.18 -12.93
CA LEU A 81 6.37 -18.21 -13.96
C LEU A 81 5.04 -18.15 -14.74
N GLY A 82 5.10 -18.00 -16.06
CA GLY A 82 3.93 -17.90 -16.94
C GLY A 82 3.59 -16.48 -17.41
N ASP A 83 4.10 -15.45 -16.73
CA ASP A 83 4.04 -14.05 -17.19
C ASP A 83 5.01 -13.80 -18.35
N TRP A 84 4.96 -12.60 -18.95
CA TRP A 84 5.72 -12.24 -20.14
C TRP A 84 6.68 -11.10 -19.87
N TRP A 85 7.97 -11.35 -20.04
CA TRP A 85 9.05 -10.38 -19.85
C TRP A 85 9.37 -9.67 -21.17
N LEU A 86 9.54 -8.35 -21.10
CA LEU A 86 9.97 -7.49 -22.19
C LEU A 86 11.14 -6.61 -21.72
N SER A 87 12.22 -6.55 -22.51
CA SER A 87 13.40 -5.74 -22.21
C SER A 87 14.14 -5.25 -23.44
N ASN A 88 14.89 -4.15 -23.27
CA ASN A 88 15.97 -3.70 -24.16
C ASN A 88 17.32 -3.53 -23.42
N GLY A 89 17.47 -4.14 -22.24
CA GLY A 89 18.64 -3.98 -21.37
C GLY A 89 18.68 -2.71 -20.52
N LYS A 90 17.95 -1.64 -20.89
CA LYS A 90 17.75 -0.45 -20.03
C LYS A 90 16.47 -0.57 -19.21
N ILE A 91 15.35 -0.78 -19.90
CA ILE A 91 14.00 -0.89 -19.34
C ILE A 91 13.63 -2.37 -19.32
N CYS A 92 13.07 -2.82 -18.21
CA CYS A 92 12.57 -4.17 -18.00
C CYS A 92 11.13 -4.06 -17.50
N VAL A 93 10.20 -4.72 -18.19
CA VAL A 93 8.78 -4.74 -17.80
C VAL A 93 8.21 -6.16 -17.86
N ALA A 94 7.16 -6.41 -17.09
CA ALA A 94 6.39 -7.65 -17.18
C ALA A 94 4.91 -7.39 -17.47
N VAL A 95 4.34 -8.27 -18.28
CA VAL A 95 2.93 -8.27 -18.69
C VAL A 95 2.32 -9.60 -18.24
N SER A 96 1.18 -9.56 -17.54
CA SER A 96 0.65 -10.75 -16.88
C SER A 96 0.20 -11.84 -17.86
N GLY A 97 0.38 -13.10 -17.49
CA GLY A 97 -0.15 -14.27 -18.19
C GLY A 97 -1.69 -14.25 -18.21
N VAL A 98 -2.32 -14.93 -19.19
CA VAL A 98 -3.78 -14.86 -19.43
C VAL A 98 -4.62 -15.13 -18.18
N ASP A 99 -4.21 -16.10 -17.37
CA ASP A 99 -4.89 -16.54 -16.15
C ASP A 99 -4.40 -15.82 -14.89
N HIS A 100 -3.45 -14.87 -15.02
CA HIS A 100 -2.92 -14.06 -13.93
C HIS A 100 -3.65 -12.71 -13.87
N HIS A 101 -4.78 -12.73 -13.18
CA HIS A 101 -5.62 -11.56 -12.93
C HIS A 101 -4.83 -10.48 -12.17
N ALA A 102 -4.91 -9.22 -12.64
CA ALA A 102 -4.12 -8.13 -12.07
C ALA A 102 -4.86 -6.78 -12.18
N GLY A 103 -4.96 -6.07 -11.05
CA GLY A 103 -5.72 -4.81 -10.96
C GLY A 103 -7.24 -5.01 -10.99
N ILE A 104 -7.96 -4.05 -11.55
CA ILE A 104 -9.42 -3.93 -11.42
C ILE A 104 -10.23 -4.66 -12.51
N VAL A 105 -9.61 -5.62 -13.20
CA VAL A 105 -10.19 -6.38 -14.30
C VAL A 105 -9.84 -7.85 -14.17
N ALA A 106 -10.84 -8.73 -14.30
CA ALA A 106 -10.66 -10.17 -14.28
C ALA A 106 -10.02 -10.67 -15.58
N GLY A 107 -8.68 -10.67 -15.62
CA GLY A 107 -7.91 -11.31 -16.69
C GLY A 107 -6.46 -10.84 -16.76
N GLY A 108 -5.68 -11.56 -17.57
CA GLY A 108 -4.28 -11.28 -17.84
C GLY A 108 -4.01 -10.17 -18.85
N GLY A 109 -2.75 -10.10 -19.30
CA GLY A 109 -2.28 -9.15 -20.31
C GLY A 109 -2.13 -7.70 -19.83
N THR A 110 -2.13 -7.50 -18.51
CA THR A 110 -1.97 -6.21 -17.83
C THR A 110 -0.48 -5.92 -17.59
N LEU A 111 -0.07 -4.66 -17.71
CA LEU A 111 1.29 -4.23 -17.33
C LEU A 111 1.41 -4.21 -15.80
N ILE A 112 2.22 -5.10 -15.25
CA ILE A 112 2.34 -5.38 -13.82
C ILE A 112 3.65 -4.91 -13.20
N ASP A 113 4.79 -5.11 -13.87
CA ASP A 113 6.10 -4.68 -13.35
C ASP A 113 6.76 -3.68 -14.32
N VAL A 114 7.35 -2.58 -13.83
CA VAL A 114 8.08 -1.58 -14.66
C VAL A 114 9.33 -1.04 -13.94
N ALA A 115 10.53 -1.50 -14.34
CA ALA A 115 11.79 -1.15 -13.68
C ALA A 115 12.94 -0.77 -14.65
N HIS A 116 13.99 -0.16 -14.10
CA HIS A 116 15.31 -0.12 -14.76
C HIS A 116 15.99 -1.49 -14.57
N CYS A 117 16.42 -2.14 -15.65
CA CYS A 117 16.96 -3.50 -15.61
C CYS A 117 18.16 -3.67 -14.67
N GLU A 118 19.08 -2.67 -14.64
CA GLU A 118 20.27 -2.72 -13.79
C GLU A 118 19.95 -2.59 -12.28
N ARG A 119 18.74 -2.15 -11.92
CA ARG A 119 18.38 -1.79 -10.55
C ARG A 119 17.33 -2.70 -9.92
N GLY A 120 16.45 -3.32 -10.71
CA GLY A 120 15.29 -4.06 -10.19
C GLY A 120 14.51 -3.21 -9.18
N ASN A 121 14.02 -2.05 -9.62
CA ASN A 121 13.53 -0.99 -8.75
C ASN A 121 12.08 -0.61 -9.04
N ASP A 122 11.24 -1.64 -9.15
CA ASP A 122 9.85 -1.51 -9.51
C ASP A 122 9.03 -0.85 -8.40
N GLN A 123 8.20 0.11 -8.78
CA GLN A 123 7.17 0.75 -7.94
C GLN A 123 5.85 0.88 -8.73
N TRP A 124 5.66 0.08 -9.78
CA TRP A 124 4.46 0.06 -10.61
C TRP A 124 3.47 -0.95 -10.07
N THR A 125 2.18 -0.59 -10.01
CA THR A 125 1.13 -1.48 -9.48
C THR A 125 0.35 -2.14 -10.62
N TYR A 126 -0.65 -1.45 -11.17
CA TYR A 126 -1.49 -1.95 -12.25
C TYR A 126 -1.92 -0.84 -13.21
N ALA A 127 -1.99 -1.17 -14.50
CA ALA A 127 -2.71 -0.34 -15.46
C ALA A 127 -3.57 -1.16 -16.44
N ASN A 128 -4.90 -1.03 -16.32
CA ASN A 128 -5.89 -1.79 -17.09
C ASN A 128 -6.54 -0.91 -18.18
N ILE A 129 -6.93 -1.53 -19.31
CA ILE A 129 -7.70 -0.85 -20.38
C ILE A 129 -9.20 -1.05 -20.14
N LEU A 130 -9.93 0.07 -19.95
CA LEU A 130 -11.37 0.09 -19.72
C LEU A 130 -12.12 0.53 -20.99
N THR A 131 -12.53 -0.44 -21.81
CA THR A 131 -13.25 -0.22 -23.08
C THR A 131 -14.74 0.03 -22.85
N GLY A 132 -15.05 1.26 -22.44
CA GLY A 132 -16.35 1.68 -21.90
C GLY A 132 -16.24 2.49 -20.60
N LEU A 133 -15.03 2.66 -20.06
CA LEU A 133 -14.71 3.31 -18.78
C LEU A 133 -15.27 2.63 -17.52
N ALA A 134 -15.80 1.41 -17.63
CA ALA A 134 -16.35 0.62 -16.52
C ALA A 134 -15.65 -0.76 -16.44
N LYS A 135 -15.47 -1.33 -15.24
CA LYS A 135 -14.74 -2.59 -15.01
C LYS A 135 -15.38 -3.76 -15.76
N GLU A 136 -16.70 -3.80 -15.69
CA GLU A 136 -17.65 -4.73 -16.30
C GLU A 136 -17.58 -4.71 -17.84
N THR A 137 -16.97 -3.67 -18.41
CA THR A 137 -16.84 -3.45 -19.86
C THR A 137 -15.41 -3.61 -20.38
N ALA A 138 -14.47 -4.00 -19.53
CA ALA A 138 -13.13 -4.37 -19.97
C ALA A 138 -13.18 -5.64 -20.84
N ILE A 139 -12.43 -5.67 -21.94
CA ILE A 139 -12.35 -6.85 -22.81
C ILE A 139 -11.27 -7.78 -22.24
N PRO A 140 -11.61 -9.00 -21.77
CA PRO A 140 -10.63 -9.92 -21.21
C PRO A 140 -9.66 -10.40 -22.30
N VAL A 141 -8.38 -10.46 -21.95
CA VAL A 141 -7.32 -10.98 -22.84
C VAL A 141 -7.45 -12.50 -22.93
N SER A 142 -7.49 -13.04 -24.15
CA SER A 142 -7.55 -14.47 -24.44
C SER A 142 -6.24 -15.02 -25.00
N LYS A 143 -5.30 -14.14 -25.38
CA LYS A 143 -3.97 -14.51 -25.86
C LYS A 143 -2.92 -13.45 -25.53
N VAL A 144 -1.75 -13.89 -25.10
CA VAL A 144 -0.51 -13.10 -25.12
C VAL A 144 0.50 -13.76 -26.09
N SER A 145 1.34 -12.96 -26.73
CA SER A 145 2.43 -13.45 -27.59
C SER A 145 3.58 -12.45 -27.68
N ALA A 146 4.81 -12.97 -27.79
CA ALA A 146 6.02 -12.19 -27.99
C ALA A 146 6.44 -12.13 -29.47
N VAL A 147 7.06 -11.02 -29.87
CA VAL A 147 7.71 -10.82 -31.18
C VAL A 147 9.02 -10.06 -30.97
N ILE A 148 10.07 -10.39 -31.73
CA ILE A 148 11.30 -9.59 -31.85
C ILE A 148 11.59 -9.44 -33.34
N GLU A 149 11.56 -8.21 -33.84
CA GLU A 149 11.72 -7.90 -35.27
C GLU A 149 12.64 -6.69 -35.47
N GLY A 150 13.81 -6.93 -36.05
CA GLY A 150 14.78 -5.88 -36.38
C GLY A 150 15.32 -5.16 -35.14
N ASP A 151 14.84 -3.94 -34.92
CA ASP A 151 15.28 -2.99 -33.90
C ASP A 151 14.36 -2.92 -32.67
N HIS A 152 13.34 -3.79 -32.55
CA HIS A 152 12.40 -3.76 -31.44
C HIS A 152 11.89 -5.14 -30.99
N ALA A 153 11.41 -5.16 -29.75
CA ALA A 153 10.73 -6.29 -29.13
C ALA A 153 9.34 -5.86 -28.66
N ASP A 154 8.36 -6.75 -28.83
CA ASP A 154 6.95 -6.55 -28.52
C ASP A 154 6.42 -7.68 -27.64
N ILE A 155 5.55 -7.31 -26.69
CA ILE A 155 4.52 -8.21 -26.13
C ILE A 155 3.16 -7.71 -26.63
N VAL A 156 2.44 -8.59 -27.31
CA VAL A 156 1.12 -8.31 -27.88
C VAL A 156 0.07 -9.14 -27.15
N THR A 157 -0.90 -8.45 -26.56
CA THR A 157 -2.08 -9.05 -25.91
C THR A 157 -3.31 -8.83 -26.78
N VAL A 158 -4.18 -9.84 -26.86
CA VAL A 158 -5.41 -9.80 -27.66
C VAL A 158 -6.58 -10.35 -26.85
N GLY A 159 -7.70 -9.64 -26.87
CA GLY A 159 -8.98 -10.06 -26.33
C GLY A 159 -10.12 -9.79 -27.31
N GLU A 160 -11.19 -10.58 -27.26
CA GLU A 160 -12.40 -10.41 -28.07
C GLU A 160 -13.65 -10.58 -27.21
N GLY A 161 -14.61 -9.66 -27.33
CA GLY A 161 -15.86 -9.64 -26.57
C GLY A 161 -16.78 -8.52 -27.08
N ASP A 162 -18.11 -8.66 -26.93
CA ASP A 162 -19.10 -7.66 -27.36
C ASP A 162 -18.97 -7.13 -28.81
N GLY A 163 -18.54 -7.99 -29.73
CA GLY A 163 -18.27 -7.60 -31.12
C GLY A 163 -17.06 -6.68 -31.31
N ILE A 164 -16.25 -6.49 -30.26
CA ILE A 164 -14.99 -5.76 -30.24
C ILE A 164 -13.81 -6.75 -30.22
N ARG A 165 -12.72 -6.40 -30.91
CA ARG A 165 -11.37 -6.90 -30.62
C ARG A 165 -10.57 -5.80 -29.94
N GLN A 166 -9.93 -6.12 -28.84
CA GLN A 166 -8.92 -5.27 -28.19
C GLN A 166 -7.54 -5.89 -28.44
N THR A 167 -6.57 -5.07 -28.84
CA THR A 167 -5.16 -5.45 -28.97
C THR A 167 -4.31 -4.40 -28.29
N VAL A 168 -3.42 -4.83 -27.39
CA VAL A 168 -2.42 -3.95 -26.77
C VAL A 168 -1.04 -4.46 -27.15
N THR A 169 -0.21 -3.58 -27.72
CA THR A 169 1.19 -3.87 -28.04
C THR A 169 2.08 -3.04 -27.12
N TYR A 170 2.75 -3.70 -26.18
CA TYR A 170 3.82 -3.13 -25.36
C TYR A 170 5.14 -3.30 -26.12
N ARG A 171 5.87 -2.21 -26.38
CA ARG A 171 7.03 -2.18 -27.27
C ARG A 171 8.24 -1.50 -26.65
N LEU A 172 9.41 -2.14 -26.76
CA LEU A 172 10.71 -1.52 -26.51
C LEU A 172 11.56 -1.54 -27.78
N LEU A 173 12.10 -0.38 -28.16
CA LEU A 173 13.13 -0.26 -29.19
C LEU A 173 14.50 -0.54 -28.57
N GLU A 174 15.42 -1.16 -29.31
CA GLU A 174 16.74 -1.59 -28.81
C GLU A 174 17.54 -0.46 -28.15
N ASN A 175 17.50 0.73 -28.76
CA ASN A 175 18.18 1.92 -28.26
C ASN A 175 17.23 2.90 -27.53
N GLY A 176 15.95 2.55 -27.36
CA GLY A 176 14.92 3.41 -26.79
C GLY A 176 15.05 3.67 -25.28
N ASP A 177 14.63 4.85 -24.85
CA ASP A 177 14.55 5.29 -23.45
C ASP A 177 13.09 5.34 -22.93
N ALA A 178 12.18 4.62 -23.60
CA ALA A 178 10.75 4.63 -23.31
C ALA A 178 10.09 3.29 -23.66
N LEU A 179 9.04 2.93 -22.91
CA LEU A 179 8.05 1.94 -23.33
C LEU A 179 7.00 2.65 -24.20
N ASP A 180 6.80 2.19 -25.44
CA ASP A 180 5.67 2.58 -26.28
C ASP A 180 4.52 1.58 -26.02
N ILE A 181 3.27 2.05 -25.90
CA ILE A 181 2.09 1.18 -25.76
C ILE A 181 1.01 1.59 -26.76
N ASP A 182 0.77 0.76 -27.77
CA ASP A 182 -0.29 0.95 -28.75
C ASP A 182 -1.54 0.18 -28.32
N VAL A 183 -2.63 0.90 -28.04
CA VAL A 183 -3.94 0.33 -27.69
C VAL A 183 -4.86 0.46 -28.89
N LYS A 184 -5.23 -0.66 -29.49
CA LYS A 184 -6.08 -0.75 -30.67
C LYS A 184 -7.40 -1.45 -30.34
N ILE A 185 -8.52 -0.87 -30.79
CA ILE A 185 -9.88 -1.38 -30.54
C ILE A 185 -10.62 -1.45 -31.89
N GLU A 186 -11.06 -2.63 -32.34
CA GLU A 186 -11.73 -2.85 -33.64
C GLU A 186 -13.18 -3.31 -33.45
N ARG A 187 -14.13 -2.79 -34.25
CA ARG A 187 -15.49 -3.35 -34.34
C ARG A 187 -15.53 -4.48 -35.37
N ILE A 188 -15.52 -5.73 -34.87
CA ILE A 188 -15.51 -6.96 -35.68
C ILE A 188 -16.92 -7.55 -35.91
N GLY A 189 -17.84 -7.35 -34.97
CA GLY A 189 -19.21 -7.89 -34.98
C GLY A 189 -20.22 -6.92 -34.37
N GLU A 190 -21.47 -7.36 -34.23
CA GLU A 190 -22.49 -6.63 -33.46
C GLU A 190 -22.27 -6.84 -31.96
N GLY A 191 -22.69 -5.88 -31.13
CA GLY A 191 -22.55 -5.90 -29.68
C GLY A 191 -22.84 -4.52 -29.08
N ARG A 192 -22.46 -4.28 -27.82
CA ARG A 192 -22.72 -2.99 -27.14
C ARG A 192 -21.94 -1.83 -27.77
N GLU A 193 -22.48 -0.63 -27.62
CA GLU A 193 -21.81 0.62 -27.99
C GLU A 193 -20.53 0.84 -27.16
N VAL A 194 -19.49 1.38 -27.80
CA VAL A 194 -18.27 1.88 -27.13
C VAL A 194 -18.21 3.38 -27.35
N GLN A 195 -18.61 4.15 -26.34
CA GLN A 195 -18.66 5.62 -26.43
C GLN A 195 -17.30 6.27 -26.10
N MET A 196 -16.58 5.69 -25.13
CA MET A 196 -15.27 6.15 -24.63
C MET A 196 -14.41 4.96 -24.22
N SER A 197 -13.10 5.13 -24.15
CA SER A 197 -12.16 4.14 -23.60
C SER A 197 -11.03 4.84 -22.86
N GLY A 198 -10.31 4.12 -21.99
CA GLY A 198 -9.23 4.72 -21.21
C GLY A 198 -8.24 3.71 -20.63
N LEU A 199 -7.03 4.20 -20.36
CA LEU A 199 -6.05 3.54 -19.51
C LEU A 199 -6.28 4.02 -18.07
N PHE A 200 -6.73 3.11 -17.21
CA PHE A 200 -6.77 3.30 -15.77
C PHE A 200 -5.41 2.91 -15.19
N THR A 201 -4.86 3.71 -14.28
CA THR A 201 -3.60 3.40 -13.56
C THR A 201 -3.83 3.59 -12.07
N LEU A 202 -3.63 2.52 -11.29
CA LEU A 202 -3.79 2.52 -9.84
C LEU A 202 -2.56 3.09 -9.14
N TYR A 203 -2.75 3.71 -7.97
CA TYR A 203 -1.69 4.08 -7.02
C TYR A 203 -2.32 4.42 -5.65
N SER A 204 -3.07 3.47 -5.08
CA SER A 204 -3.92 3.71 -3.92
C SER A 204 -3.17 4.35 -2.74
N GLN A 205 -3.84 5.22 -1.98
CA GLN A 205 -3.27 6.03 -0.90
C GLN A 205 -2.08 6.93 -1.31
N ARG A 206 -1.96 7.26 -2.61
CA ARG A 206 -0.83 7.95 -3.26
C ARG A 206 0.50 7.17 -3.22
N ALA A 207 0.49 5.84 -3.30
CA ALA A 207 1.71 5.02 -3.35
C ALA A 207 2.69 5.52 -4.45
N LEU A 208 2.15 5.85 -5.62
CA LEU A 208 2.74 6.83 -6.54
C LEU A 208 1.97 8.15 -6.43
N THR A 209 2.67 9.28 -6.34
CA THR A 209 2.02 10.60 -6.27
C THR A 209 1.93 11.24 -7.66
N PRO A 210 0.72 11.51 -8.18
CA PRO A 210 0.55 12.02 -9.54
C PRO A 210 0.80 13.53 -9.66
N PHE A 211 1.43 13.94 -10.75
CA PHE A 211 1.62 15.32 -11.19
C PHE A 211 1.09 15.46 -12.63
N SER A 212 -0.03 16.18 -12.82
CA SER A 212 -0.65 16.35 -14.14
C SER A 212 -0.01 17.50 -14.93
N LEU A 213 0.46 17.23 -16.15
CA LEU A 213 1.16 18.16 -17.03
C LEU A 213 0.64 18.11 -18.48
N SER A 214 0.17 19.24 -18.98
CA SER A 214 -0.24 19.40 -20.38
C SER A 214 0.84 20.12 -21.18
N THR A 215 1.40 19.45 -22.20
CA THR A 215 2.42 20.02 -23.09
C THR A 215 1.83 20.84 -24.25
N TYR A 216 0.52 20.72 -24.49
CA TYR A 216 -0.19 21.40 -25.58
C TYR A 216 -1.15 22.49 -25.10
N MET A 217 -1.73 22.37 -23.89
CA MET A 217 -2.51 23.44 -23.24
C MET A 217 -1.96 23.71 -21.83
N PRO A 218 -0.98 24.61 -21.66
CA PRO A 218 -0.39 24.91 -20.36
C PRO A 218 -1.42 25.20 -19.26
N ASP A 219 -2.52 25.92 -19.57
CA ASP A 219 -3.64 26.22 -18.65
C ASP A 219 -4.47 25.00 -18.19
N ALA A 220 -4.10 23.78 -18.59
CA ALA A 220 -4.65 22.54 -18.08
C ALA A 220 -3.70 21.77 -17.13
N THR A 221 -2.48 22.28 -16.92
CA THR A 221 -1.49 21.71 -15.99
C THR A 221 -1.88 22.00 -14.55
N LEU A 222 -2.21 20.94 -13.79
CA LEU A 222 -2.57 21.03 -12.37
C LEU A 222 -1.37 20.81 -11.43
N GLY A 223 -0.28 20.21 -11.93
CA GLY A 223 0.81 19.75 -11.07
C GLY A 223 0.27 18.80 -9.99
N PHE A 224 0.54 19.10 -8.72
CA PHE A 224 0.04 18.39 -7.53
C PHE A 224 -1.25 18.98 -6.92
N GLN A 225 -1.92 19.93 -7.58
CA GLN A 225 -3.09 20.66 -7.03
C GLN A 225 -4.38 20.31 -7.77
N HIS A 226 -5.14 19.35 -7.25
CA HIS A 226 -6.29 18.77 -7.94
C HIS A 226 -7.64 19.24 -7.37
N PRO A 227 -8.70 19.35 -8.19
CA PRO A 227 -10.07 19.39 -7.70
C PRO A 227 -10.49 17.98 -7.26
N ALA A 228 -11.25 17.84 -6.15
CA ALA A 228 -11.94 16.57 -5.89
C ALA A 228 -13.04 16.40 -6.94
N ILE A 229 -13.14 15.19 -7.48
CA ILE A 229 -14.02 14.86 -8.61
C ILE A 229 -15.19 14.01 -8.08
N ASP A 230 -16.32 14.65 -7.84
CA ASP A 230 -17.55 13.97 -7.44
C ASP A 230 -18.15 13.22 -8.65
N ARG A 231 -17.97 11.90 -8.66
CA ARG A 231 -18.47 10.99 -9.71
C ARG A 231 -19.98 11.07 -9.91
N ASN A 232 -20.74 11.49 -8.90
CA ASN A 232 -22.20 11.62 -8.97
C ASN A 232 -22.66 12.99 -9.51
N LYS A 233 -21.73 13.92 -9.76
CA LYS A 233 -22.03 15.26 -10.30
C LYS A 233 -21.32 15.48 -11.63
N VAL A 234 -22.09 15.44 -12.73
CA VAL A 234 -21.61 15.65 -14.11
C VAL A 234 -20.76 16.92 -14.28
N SER A 235 -21.10 18.00 -13.58
CA SER A 235 -20.31 19.26 -13.59
C SER A 235 -18.96 19.15 -12.87
N SER A 236 -18.83 18.28 -11.86
CA SER A 236 -17.57 18.00 -11.17
C SER A 236 -16.69 17.06 -11.99
N LEU A 237 -17.27 16.00 -12.58
CA LEU A 237 -16.60 15.16 -13.59
C LEU A 237 -15.99 16.00 -14.71
N LEU A 238 -16.80 16.85 -15.37
CA LEU A 238 -16.31 17.76 -16.43
C LEU A 238 -15.26 18.76 -15.94
N GLY A 239 -15.29 19.16 -14.68
CA GLY A 239 -14.27 20.02 -14.07
C GLY A 239 -12.94 19.31 -13.80
N GLY A 240 -12.95 17.99 -13.61
CA GLY A 240 -11.77 17.16 -13.36
C GLY A 240 -11.19 16.47 -14.61
N MET A 241 -11.95 16.35 -15.70
CA MET A 241 -11.50 15.79 -16.98
C MET A 241 -10.67 16.82 -17.78
N MET A 242 -9.40 16.97 -17.41
CA MET A 242 -8.51 18.01 -17.94
C MET A 242 -7.87 17.59 -19.27
N PRO A 243 -7.66 18.50 -20.23
CA PRO A 243 -6.89 18.23 -21.45
C PRO A 243 -5.39 18.29 -21.16
N SER A 244 -4.94 17.28 -20.44
CA SER A 244 -3.53 17.01 -20.11
C SER A 244 -3.09 15.73 -20.84
N ASP A 245 -1.88 15.71 -21.39
CA ASP A 245 -1.33 14.53 -22.05
C ASP A 245 -0.42 13.71 -21.15
N TRP A 246 0.18 14.27 -20.08
CA TRP A 246 1.01 13.53 -19.13
C TRP A 246 0.39 13.46 -17.73
N ASN A 247 0.51 12.28 -17.12
CA ASN A 247 0.57 12.12 -15.67
C ASN A 247 1.98 11.65 -15.27
N ILE A 248 2.65 12.38 -14.38
CA ILE A 248 3.98 12.03 -13.87
C ILE A 248 3.80 11.47 -12.46
N LEU A 249 3.98 10.15 -12.34
CA LEU A 249 3.79 9.38 -11.13
C LEU A 249 5.12 9.32 -10.35
N VAL A 250 5.21 10.08 -9.27
CA VAL A 250 6.43 10.17 -8.45
C VAL A 250 6.44 9.05 -7.41
N GLY A 251 7.47 8.19 -7.47
CA GLY A 251 7.64 7.09 -6.53
C GLY A 251 8.11 7.51 -5.14
N ALA A 252 8.12 6.54 -4.23
CA ALA A 252 8.60 6.71 -2.86
C ALA A 252 10.14 6.86 -2.84
N ASP A 253 10.63 7.84 -2.06
CA ASP A 253 12.06 8.13 -1.92
C ASP A 253 12.72 7.44 -0.73
N THR A 254 12.01 6.56 -0.04
CA THR A 254 12.47 5.79 1.13
C THR A 254 13.06 4.42 0.80
N TYR A 255 12.98 3.97 -0.46
CA TYR A 255 13.69 2.79 -0.94
C TYR A 255 15.07 3.17 -1.48
N ASP A 256 16.04 2.24 -1.40
CA ASP A 256 17.41 2.45 -1.89
C ASP A 256 17.47 2.83 -3.37
N SER A 257 16.59 2.22 -4.17
CA SER A 257 16.49 2.43 -5.62
C SER A 257 15.21 3.21 -5.97
N LYS A 258 15.40 4.43 -6.47
CA LYS A 258 14.31 5.41 -6.68
C LYS A 258 13.88 5.47 -8.15
N ILE A 259 12.61 5.78 -8.39
CA ILE A 259 11.99 5.85 -9.73
C ILE A 259 10.87 6.89 -9.75
N SER A 260 10.49 7.33 -10.95
CA SER A 260 9.23 8.03 -11.25
C SER A 260 8.80 7.64 -12.67
N TYR A 261 7.51 7.65 -12.97
CA TYR A 261 6.98 7.24 -14.28
C TYR A 261 6.26 8.39 -14.99
N GLY A 262 6.70 8.76 -16.17
CA GLY A 262 5.99 9.70 -17.04
C GLY A 262 5.07 8.95 -17.99
N VAL A 263 3.77 8.86 -17.68
CA VAL A 263 2.77 8.24 -18.57
C VAL A 263 2.17 9.33 -19.45
N GLN A 264 2.31 9.21 -20.78
CA GLN A 264 1.71 10.10 -21.76
C GLN A 264 0.63 9.38 -22.57
N LEU A 265 -0.52 10.02 -22.80
CA LEU A 265 -1.43 9.71 -23.92
C LEU A 265 -1.13 10.66 -25.10
N GLY A 266 -0.20 10.24 -25.97
CA GLY A 266 0.31 11.05 -27.08
C GLY A 266 -0.75 11.37 -28.13
N SER A 267 -1.40 10.33 -28.68
CA SER A 267 -2.49 10.50 -29.65
C SER A 267 -3.62 9.49 -29.44
N ALA A 268 -4.80 9.84 -29.93
CA ALA A 268 -5.93 8.94 -30.11
C ALA A 268 -6.56 9.23 -31.48
N GLU A 269 -6.76 8.19 -32.29
CA GLU A 269 -7.25 8.31 -33.67
C GLU A 269 -8.36 7.28 -33.95
N LEU A 270 -9.42 7.72 -34.64
CA LEU A 270 -10.35 6.84 -35.33
C LEU A 270 -9.80 6.62 -36.75
N ILE A 271 -9.63 5.35 -37.13
CA ILE A 271 -9.32 4.95 -38.51
C ILE A 271 -10.58 4.29 -39.08
N LYS A 272 -11.21 4.93 -40.06
CA LYS A 272 -12.44 4.44 -40.70
C LYS A 272 -12.17 3.23 -41.60
N ALA A 273 -13.21 2.49 -41.96
CA ALA A 273 -13.12 1.32 -42.85
C ALA A 273 -12.55 1.62 -44.26
N ASN A 274 -12.49 2.89 -44.68
CA ASN A 274 -11.83 3.34 -45.91
C ASN A 274 -10.35 3.77 -45.72
N GLY A 275 -9.78 3.55 -44.53
CA GLY A 275 -8.41 3.94 -44.16
C GLY A 275 -8.21 5.41 -43.75
N SER A 276 -9.24 6.27 -43.84
CA SER A 276 -9.12 7.67 -43.43
C SER A 276 -9.03 7.81 -41.90
N ARG A 277 -8.16 8.70 -41.42
CA ARG A 277 -7.91 8.94 -39.99
C ARG A 277 -8.54 10.24 -39.49
N GLN A 278 -9.02 10.24 -38.25
CA GLN A 278 -9.59 11.40 -37.56
C GLN A 278 -9.10 11.43 -36.12
N SER A 279 -8.58 12.58 -35.65
CA SER A 279 -8.13 12.74 -34.26
C SER A 279 -9.31 12.69 -33.29
N LEU A 280 -9.12 12.05 -32.14
CA LEU A 280 -10.13 11.86 -31.11
C LEU A 280 -9.89 12.77 -29.89
N PRO A 281 -10.94 13.28 -29.24
CA PRO A 281 -10.83 14.04 -27.99
C PRO A 281 -10.16 13.19 -26.90
N LYS A 282 -9.25 13.81 -26.14
CA LYS A 282 -8.47 13.20 -25.06
C LYS A 282 -8.73 13.95 -23.74
N PHE A 283 -8.59 13.25 -22.61
CA PHE A 283 -8.57 13.85 -21.29
C PHE A 283 -7.76 13.01 -20.30
N LEU A 284 -7.38 13.61 -19.19
CA LEU A 284 -6.83 12.98 -18.00
C LEU A 284 -7.69 13.41 -16.80
N ALA A 285 -8.21 12.44 -16.06
CA ALA A 285 -8.76 12.65 -14.72
C ALA A 285 -7.77 12.06 -13.69
N VAL A 286 -7.51 12.80 -12.61
CA VAL A 286 -6.60 12.40 -11.53
C VAL A 286 -7.36 12.45 -10.21
N PHE A 287 -7.27 11.35 -9.46
CA PHE A 287 -7.78 11.17 -8.11
C PHE A 287 -6.58 10.88 -7.18
N PRO A 288 -6.75 10.88 -5.85
CA PRO A 288 -5.67 10.52 -4.91
C PRO A 288 -5.12 9.10 -5.13
N ASP A 289 -5.97 8.17 -5.55
CA ASP A 289 -5.71 6.72 -5.55
C ASP A 289 -5.52 6.12 -6.95
N TYR A 290 -5.83 6.86 -8.02
CA TYR A 290 -5.70 6.43 -9.41
C TYR A 290 -5.79 7.59 -10.40
N SER A 291 -5.46 7.33 -11.67
CA SER A 291 -5.78 8.21 -12.80
C SER A 291 -6.43 7.45 -13.95
N LEU A 292 -7.10 8.22 -14.82
CA LEU A 292 -7.74 7.74 -16.04
C LEU A 292 -7.34 8.64 -17.21
N HIS A 293 -6.46 8.14 -18.07
CA HIS A 293 -6.18 8.73 -19.38
C HIS A 293 -7.21 8.19 -20.37
N GLY A 294 -8.18 9.02 -20.78
CA GLY A 294 -9.29 8.58 -21.62
C GLY A 294 -9.38 9.30 -22.96
N TRP A 295 -10.09 8.66 -23.89
CA TRP A 295 -10.43 9.20 -25.19
C TRP A 295 -11.88 8.83 -25.59
N MET A 296 -12.49 9.66 -26.44
CA MET A 296 -13.84 9.41 -26.97
C MET A 296 -13.76 8.63 -28.29
N THR A 297 -14.81 7.89 -28.65
CA THR A 297 -14.82 7.07 -29.88
C THR A 297 -15.01 7.87 -31.17
N ARG A 298 -15.57 9.09 -31.11
CA ARG A 298 -15.75 9.98 -32.28
C ARG A 298 -15.25 11.41 -32.02
N PRO A 299 -14.90 12.16 -33.08
CA PRO A 299 -14.68 13.61 -32.97
C PRO A 299 -15.92 14.37 -32.50
N LEU A 300 -15.72 15.51 -31.81
CA LEU A 300 -16.81 16.39 -31.41
C LEU A 300 -17.48 17.07 -32.62
N TRP A 301 -18.79 17.29 -32.56
CA TRP A 301 -19.53 18.10 -33.54
C TRP A 301 -19.08 19.57 -33.54
N PHE A 302 -18.64 20.07 -32.39
CA PHE A 302 -18.09 21.39 -32.19
C PHE A 302 -16.67 21.26 -31.65
N GLN A 303 -15.68 21.87 -32.31
CA GLN A 303 -14.29 21.82 -31.85
C GLN A 303 -14.18 22.53 -30.50
N SER A 304 -13.76 21.77 -29.49
CA SER A 304 -13.47 22.21 -28.13
C SER A 304 -12.33 21.36 -27.60
N GLU A 305 -11.35 22.00 -26.98
CA GLU A 305 -10.19 21.32 -26.38
C GLU A 305 -10.51 20.75 -25.00
N ARG A 306 -11.53 21.28 -24.32
CA ARG A 306 -12.12 20.69 -23.10
C ARG A 306 -13.41 19.96 -23.42
N LEU A 307 -13.69 18.90 -22.67
CA LEU A 307 -15.02 18.29 -22.66
C LEU A 307 -16.05 19.26 -22.04
N THR A 308 -17.30 19.14 -22.48
CA THR A 308 -18.42 20.00 -22.09
C THR A 308 -19.69 19.17 -21.91
N TRP A 309 -20.76 19.78 -21.40
CA TRP A 309 -22.07 19.11 -21.34
C TRP A 309 -22.59 18.71 -22.73
N LEU A 310 -22.23 19.47 -23.78
CA LEU A 310 -22.56 19.13 -25.17
C LEU A 310 -21.78 17.89 -25.66
N SER A 311 -20.50 17.73 -25.28
CA SER A 311 -19.75 16.54 -25.67
C SER A 311 -20.24 15.29 -24.94
N LEU A 312 -20.69 15.40 -23.68
CA LEU A 312 -21.32 14.28 -22.97
C LEU A 312 -22.69 13.91 -23.53
N LEU A 313 -23.49 14.90 -23.97
CA LEU A 313 -24.75 14.63 -24.67
C LEU A 313 -24.50 14.00 -26.05
N GLN A 314 -23.45 14.43 -26.76
CA GLN A 314 -23.01 13.78 -28.01
C GLN A 314 -22.50 12.35 -27.75
N ASN A 315 -21.82 12.10 -26.62
CA ASN A 315 -21.23 10.80 -26.25
C ASN A 315 -22.26 9.66 -26.27
N GLN A 316 -23.50 9.96 -25.86
CA GLN A 316 -24.64 9.02 -25.86
C GLN A 316 -25.06 8.54 -27.27
N PHE A 317 -24.43 9.06 -28.33
CA PHE A 317 -24.64 8.64 -29.73
C PHE A 317 -23.32 8.27 -30.43
N MET A 318 -22.25 8.01 -29.66
CA MET A 318 -20.95 7.59 -30.21
C MET A 318 -20.80 6.08 -30.16
N ASP A 319 -20.63 5.46 -31.33
CA ASP A 319 -20.14 4.09 -31.44
C ASP A 319 -19.20 3.90 -32.63
N LEU A 320 -18.37 2.84 -32.59
CA LEU A 320 -17.45 2.41 -33.62
C LEU A 320 -18.17 1.54 -34.68
N GLU A 321 -18.21 1.98 -35.94
CA GLU A 321 -18.86 1.19 -37.02
C GLU A 321 -18.03 -0.05 -37.40
N LYS A 322 -18.68 -1.08 -37.95
CA LYS A 322 -18.02 -2.33 -38.36
C LYS A 322 -16.88 -2.10 -39.37
N GLY A 323 -15.68 -2.55 -39.01
CA GLY A 323 -14.47 -2.33 -39.81
C GLY A 323 -13.78 -0.98 -39.58
N GLU A 324 -14.31 -0.13 -38.70
CA GLU A 324 -13.54 0.96 -38.10
C GLU A 324 -12.72 0.43 -36.90
N GLN A 325 -11.66 1.17 -36.56
CA GLN A 325 -10.80 0.89 -35.42
C GLN A 325 -10.38 2.20 -34.74
N MET A 326 -10.28 2.20 -33.41
CA MET A 326 -9.56 3.21 -32.66
C MET A 326 -8.11 2.79 -32.46
N LEU A 327 -7.20 3.75 -32.43
CA LEU A 327 -5.79 3.59 -32.06
C LEU A 327 -5.40 4.71 -31.09
N ALA A 328 -5.17 4.36 -29.82
CA ALA A 328 -4.55 5.24 -28.83
C ALA A 328 -3.08 4.86 -28.67
N LYS A 329 -2.19 5.87 -28.60
CA LYS A 329 -0.75 5.70 -28.48
C LYS A 329 -0.25 6.31 -27.18
N PHE A 330 0.30 5.46 -26.32
CA PHE A 330 0.87 5.84 -25.04
C PHE A 330 2.39 5.74 -25.04
N LYS A 331 3.02 6.49 -24.13
CA LYS A 331 4.46 6.44 -23.83
C LYS A 331 4.65 6.38 -22.32
N VAL A 332 5.53 5.50 -21.83
CA VAL A 332 6.00 5.52 -20.44
C VAL A 332 7.50 5.82 -20.43
N LEU A 333 7.87 6.96 -19.83
CA LEU A 333 9.25 7.33 -19.52
C LEU A 333 9.60 6.93 -18.09
N LEU A 334 10.81 6.41 -17.87
CA LEU A 334 11.32 6.13 -16.53
C LEU A 334 12.27 7.26 -16.09
N GLY A 335 12.01 7.83 -14.93
CA GLY A 335 12.90 8.73 -14.21
C GLY A 335 13.91 7.96 -13.36
N ASP A 336 15.08 8.55 -13.11
CA ASP A 336 16.15 7.98 -12.28
C ASP A 336 16.06 8.37 -10.80
N ARG A 337 15.08 9.22 -10.43
CA ARG A 337 14.84 9.79 -9.10
C ARG A 337 13.36 9.74 -8.75
N ALA A 338 13.07 9.87 -7.46
CA ALA A 338 11.72 10.13 -6.93
C ALA A 338 11.39 11.64 -6.99
N ASP A 339 11.43 12.23 -8.20
CA ASP A 339 11.04 13.62 -8.46
C ASP A 339 10.45 13.82 -9.87
N VAL A 340 9.63 14.86 -10.04
CA VAL A 340 8.99 15.20 -11.33
C VAL A 340 10.05 15.59 -12.39
N ALA A 341 11.14 16.21 -11.95
CA ALA A 341 12.24 16.67 -12.79
C ALA A 341 12.86 15.53 -13.60
N SER A 342 13.05 14.34 -13.00
CA SER A 342 13.63 13.16 -13.66
C SER A 342 12.91 12.74 -14.94
N VAL A 343 11.62 13.07 -15.06
CA VAL A 343 10.80 12.90 -16.27
C VAL A 343 10.79 14.18 -17.12
N THR A 344 10.52 15.35 -16.52
CA THR A 344 10.42 16.61 -17.30
C THR A 344 11.74 17.04 -17.95
N ASP A 345 12.89 16.66 -17.39
CA ASP A 345 14.23 16.90 -17.94
C ASP A 345 14.43 16.21 -19.31
N GLN A 346 13.70 15.12 -19.54
CA GLN A 346 13.67 14.36 -20.79
C GLN A 346 12.69 15.00 -21.80
N ILE A 347 11.51 15.40 -21.34
CA ILE A 347 10.45 16.00 -22.17
C ILE A 347 10.87 17.39 -22.68
N TYR A 348 11.24 18.30 -21.77
CA TYR A 348 11.50 19.70 -22.10
C TYR A 348 12.76 19.90 -22.95
N LYS A 349 12.82 21.03 -23.68
CA LYS A 349 13.92 21.37 -24.61
C LYS A 349 14.42 22.82 -24.44
N GLY A 350 14.12 23.46 -23.29
CA GLY A 350 14.57 24.80 -22.92
C GLY A 350 15.88 24.83 -22.14
N PRO A 351 16.23 25.97 -21.53
CA PRO A 351 17.44 26.12 -20.73
C PRO A 351 17.40 25.20 -19.50
N GLN A 352 18.59 24.86 -19.00
CA GLN A 352 18.73 24.33 -17.65
C GLN A 352 18.73 25.48 -16.62
N LEU A 353 18.33 25.19 -15.40
CA LEU A 353 18.38 26.09 -14.25
C LEU A 353 19.02 25.35 -13.08
N ARG A 354 20.19 25.84 -12.68
CA ARG A 354 21.03 25.25 -11.64
C ARG A 354 20.81 25.96 -10.30
N GLY A 355 21.20 25.30 -9.23
CA GLY A 355 21.23 25.91 -7.92
C GLY A 355 21.97 25.05 -6.91
N TYR A 356 22.09 25.60 -5.70
CA TYR A 356 22.74 24.92 -4.59
C TYR A 356 21.98 25.17 -3.29
N VAL A 357 21.66 24.12 -2.54
CA VAL A 357 21.03 24.17 -1.23
C VAL A 357 21.98 23.60 -0.17
N ASN A 358 22.00 24.18 1.03
CA ASN A 358 22.87 23.74 2.13
C ASN A 358 22.37 22.49 2.90
N ASN A 359 21.39 21.75 2.36
CA ASN A 359 20.88 20.48 2.84
C ASN A 359 20.24 19.75 1.63
N ALA A 360 20.45 18.44 1.51
CA ALA A 360 20.04 17.63 0.35
C ALA A 360 18.61 17.05 0.45
N GLU A 361 17.99 17.08 1.64
CA GLU A 361 16.62 16.61 1.90
C GLU A 361 15.57 17.63 1.41
N VAL A 362 16.00 18.76 0.84
CA VAL A 362 15.14 19.84 0.36
C VAL A 362 14.52 19.48 -1.00
N SER A 363 13.22 19.77 -1.14
CA SER A 363 12.48 19.72 -2.40
C SER A 363 12.39 21.11 -3.02
N VAL A 364 12.55 21.24 -4.33
CA VAL A 364 12.49 22.50 -5.09
C VAL A 364 11.40 22.41 -6.14
N ALA A 365 10.30 23.13 -5.94
CA ALA A 365 9.18 23.23 -6.89
C ALA A 365 9.28 24.52 -7.73
N VAL A 366 8.80 24.46 -8.98
CA VAL A 366 8.91 25.55 -9.97
C VAL A 366 7.57 25.80 -10.65
N TRP A 367 7.22 27.08 -10.81
CA TRP A 367 6.05 27.59 -11.54
C TRP A 367 6.47 28.62 -12.59
N ASP A 368 5.66 28.82 -13.63
CA ASP A 368 5.88 29.82 -14.69
C ASP A 368 5.36 31.22 -14.31
N GLN A 369 5.45 32.17 -15.25
CA GLN A 369 4.99 33.56 -15.08
C GLN A 369 3.47 33.73 -14.90
N ASP A 370 2.67 32.70 -15.18
CA ASP A 370 1.21 32.70 -15.00
C ASP A 370 0.81 31.82 -13.79
N ASP A 371 1.76 31.55 -12.88
CA ASP A 371 1.62 30.71 -11.69
C ASP A 371 1.26 29.23 -11.98
N ARG A 372 1.50 28.74 -13.21
CA ARG A 372 1.27 27.33 -13.58
C ARG A 372 2.41 26.44 -13.07
N PRO A 373 2.14 25.25 -12.50
CA PRO A 373 3.18 24.30 -12.13
C PRO A 373 4.01 23.86 -13.35
N VAL A 374 5.35 23.85 -13.22
CA VAL A 374 6.26 23.45 -14.30
C VAL A 374 6.91 22.10 -14.00
N THR A 375 7.45 21.93 -12.80
CA THR A 375 8.14 20.71 -12.33
C THR A 375 8.52 20.83 -10.84
N GLN A 376 9.02 19.74 -10.26
CA GLN A 376 9.58 19.65 -8.91
C GLN A 376 10.81 18.73 -8.93
N SER A 377 11.86 19.08 -8.17
CA SER A 377 13.07 18.27 -8.05
C SER A 377 13.50 18.06 -6.61
N ARG A 378 14.12 16.91 -6.29
CA ARG A 378 14.89 16.70 -5.06
C ARG A 378 16.33 17.14 -5.28
N VAL A 379 16.95 17.68 -4.23
CA VAL A 379 18.35 18.11 -4.27
C VAL A 379 19.29 16.91 -4.21
N ALA A 380 20.41 16.96 -4.93
CA ALA A 380 21.43 15.91 -4.92
C ALA A 380 22.22 15.90 -3.60
N ALA A 381 22.89 14.78 -3.30
CA ALA A 381 23.59 14.58 -2.02
C ALA A 381 24.71 15.61 -1.70
N ASP A 382 25.26 16.28 -2.72
CA ASP A 382 26.25 17.37 -2.55
C ASP A 382 25.62 18.74 -2.23
N GLY A 383 24.29 18.85 -2.38
CA GLY A 383 23.52 20.08 -2.29
C GLY A 383 23.18 20.72 -3.64
N SER A 384 23.62 20.16 -4.78
CA SER A 384 23.32 20.72 -6.10
C SER A 384 21.94 20.31 -6.62
N PHE A 385 21.36 21.13 -7.51
CA PHE A 385 20.26 20.71 -8.37
C PHE A 385 20.38 21.35 -9.76
N ASN A 386 19.76 20.71 -10.76
CA ASN A 386 19.80 21.12 -12.16
C ASN A 386 18.50 20.69 -12.85
N ILE A 387 17.64 21.65 -13.20
CA ILE A 387 16.28 21.40 -13.69
C ILE A 387 16.13 22.01 -15.07
N ARG A 388 15.62 21.27 -16.06
CA ARG A 388 15.33 21.81 -17.39
C ARG A 388 13.97 22.52 -17.40
N MET A 389 13.91 23.67 -18.10
CA MET A 389 12.69 24.45 -18.29
C MET A 389 12.05 24.18 -19.67
N PRO A 390 10.74 24.35 -19.84
CA PRO A 390 10.10 24.37 -21.15
C PRO A 390 10.46 25.64 -21.95
N LYS A 391 10.15 25.64 -23.25
CA LYS A 391 10.18 26.85 -24.10
C LYS A 391 8.76 27.36 -24.32
N PRO A 392 8.51 28.69 -24.35
CA PRO A 392 9.48 29.78 -24.27
C PRO A 392 9.48 30.49 -22.90
N VAL A 393 9.56 29.76 -21.78
CA VAL A 393 9.52 30.35 -20.43
C VAL A 393 10.65 31.37 -20.25
N GLN A 394 10.29 32.60 -19.85
CA GLN A 394 11.24 33.71 -19.63
C GLN A 394 11.43 34.06 -18.15
N TRP A 395 10.50 33.64 -17.28
CA TRP A 395 10.51 33.93 -15.86
C TRP A 395 9.96 32.73 -15.10
N VAL A 396 10.50 32.45 -13.92
CA VAL A 396 10.01 31.39 -13.03
C VAL A 396 9.96 31.81 -11.58
N LYS A 397 8.96 31.27 -10.89
CA LYS A 397 8.79 31.30 -9.44
C LYS A 397 9.25 29.95 -8.89
N MET A 398 10.12 29.96 -7.90
CA MET A 398 10.71 28.76 -7.31
C MET A 398 10.49 28.74 -5.81
N GLN A 399 10.07 27.61 -5.25
CA GLN A 399 9.98 27.39 -3.80
C GLN A 399 10.82 26.18 -3.39
N ALA A 400 11.86 26.44 -2.59
CA ALA A 400 12.59 25.41 -1.89
C ALA A 400 11.91 25.13 -0.52
N THR A 401 11.65 23.86 -0.21
CA THR A 401 10.91 23.41 0.98
C THR A 401 11.71 22.32 1.69
N ALA A 402 11.99 22.49 2.98
CA ALA A 402 12.73 21.52 3.80
C ALA A 402 11.79 20.56 4.57
N PRO A 403 12.27 19.36 4.98
CA PRO A 403 11.48 18.40 5.77
C PRO A 403 10.81 19.02 7.00
N TRP A 404 11.50 19.94 7.66
CA TRP A 404 11.05 20.63 8.86
C TRP A 404 10.17 21.87 8.60
N GLY A 405 9.51 21.94 7.45
CA GLY A 405 8.49 22.94 7.12
C GLY A 405 9.01 24.34 6.75
N GLN A 406 10.32 24.62 6.86
CA GLN A 406 10.86 25.89 6.35
C GLN A 406 10.69 25.96 4.82
N LYS A 407 10.16 27.09 4.33
CA LYS A 407 10.05 27.42 2.90
C LYS A 407 10.88 28.66 2.58
N ILE A 408 11.45 28.71 1.37
CA ILE A 408 12.12 29.86 0.79
C ILE A 408 11.63 30.00 -0.65
N THR A 409 11.15 31.18 -1.04
CA THR A 409 10.65 31.45 -2.39
C THR A 409 11.54 32.48 -3.09
N ARG A 410 11.75 32.34 -4.40
CA ARG A 410 12.41 33.32 -5.28
C ARG A 410 11.71 33.41 -6.62
N GLU A 411 11.93 34.54 -7.30
CA GLU A 411 11.45 34.82 -8.64
C GLU A 411 12.67 35.17 -9.50
N LEU A 412 12.77 34.61 -10.72
CA LEU A 412 13.97 34.67 -11.55
C LEU A 412 13.63 34.92 -13.02
N SER A 413 14.24 35.96 -13.60
CA SER A 413 14.32 36.12 -15.06
C SER A 413 15.32 35.10 -15.63
N LEU A 414 14.86 34.23 -16.53
CA LEU A 414 15.70 33.29 -17.28
C LEU A 414 16.45 33.97 -18.44
N ALA A 415 16.16 35.24 -18.74
CA ALA A 415 16.93 36.05 -19.68
C ALA A 415 18.18 36.67 -19.03
N ASP A 416 18.09 37.04 -17.74
CA ASP A 416 19.17 37.71 -17.01
C ASP A 416 19.99 36.76 -16.12
N ALA A 417 19.33 35.74 -15.55
CA ALA A 417 20.03 34.68 -14.84
C ALA A 417 20.83 33.83 -15.83
N ARG A 418 22.12 33.60 -15.53
CA ARG A 418 23.00 32.71 -16.33
C ARG A 418 22.71 31.23 -16.08
N SER A 419 21.44 30.83 -16.16
CA SER A 419 20.97 29.49 -15.77
C SER A 419 21.30 29.13 -14.31
N ASP A 420 21.33 30.10 -13.41
CA ASP A 420 21.69 29.93 -11.99
C ASP A 420 20.68 30.63 -11.06
N SER A 421 20.09 29.88 -10.12
CA SER A 421 19.20 30.35 -9.05
C SER A 421 19.93 30.76 -7.77
N GLY A 422 21.26 30.57 -7.74
CA GLY A 422 22.15 30.89 -6.65
C GLY A 422 22.10 29.89 -5.48
N ARG A 423 22.65 30.32 -4.34
CA ARG A 423 22.66 29.53 -3.10
C ARG A 423 21.40 29.76 -2.28
N TRP A 424 20.78 28.68 -1.83
CA TRP A 424 19.61 28.64 -0.96
C TRP A 424 20.09 28.19 0.42
N VAL A 425 19.81 29.01 1.45
CA VAL A 425 20.38 28.82 2.80
C VAL A 425 19.25 28.70 3.83
N PHE A 426 18.98 27.46 4.22
CA PHE A 426 18.08 27.11 5.30
C PHE A 426 18.75 27.27 6.67
N ARG A 427 17.93 27.45 7.71
CA ARG A 427 18.41 27.58 9.09
C ARG A 427 19.07 26.27 9.53
N LYS A 428 20.11 26.36 10.37
CA LYS A 428 20.63 25.18 11.06
C LYS A 428 19.60 24.71 12.10
N ASN A 429 19.12 23.48 11.95
CA ASN A 429 18.37 22.78 12.98
C ASN A 429 19.23 22.60 14.24
N GLY A 430 18.57 22.32 15.37
CA GLY A 430 19.21 21.56 16.44
C GLY A 430 18.92 20.08 16.23
N ALA A 431 19.42 19.25 17.13
CA ALA A 431 19.16 17.81 17.07
C ALA A 431 18.73 17.25 18.43
N LEU A 432 18.20 16.03 18.44
CA LEU A 432 17.95 15.22 19.61
C LEU A 432 18.64 13.87 19.44
N ARG A 433 19.53 13.50 20.36
CA ARG A 433 20.01 12.12 20.50
C ARG A 433 18.87 11.24 21.04
N LEU A 434 18.60 10.15 20.33
CA LEU A 434 17.56 9.18 20.65
C LEU A 434 18.07 8.13 21.67
N PRO A 435 17.19 7.51 22.47
CA PRO A 435 17.58 6.40 23.35
C PRO A 435 18.00 5.17 22.51
N ARG A 436 18.88 4.33 23.08
CA ARG A 436 19.42 3.13 22.43
C ARG A 436 19.05 1.89 23.24
N GLY A 437 18.72 0.78 22.56
CA GLY A 437 18.42 -0.51 23.20
C GLY A 437 17.10 -0.58 24.00
N ILE A 438 16.27 0.48 23.97
CA ILE A 438 14.97 0.51 24.65
C ILE A 438 13.87 0.71 23.59
N PRO A 439 12.97 -0.27 23.37
CA PRO A 439 11.86 -0.10 22.44
C PRO A 439 10.82 0.90 22.98
N MET A 440 10.42 1.88 22.16
CA MET A 440 9.35 2.85 22.44
C MET A 440 9.01 3.69 21.20
N SER A 441 7.82 4.29 21.21
CA SER A 441 7.45 5.42 20.34
C SER A 441 7.62 6.75 21.07
N MET A 442 8.32 7.70 20.45
CA MET A 442 8.50 9.08 20.92
C MET A 442 7.64 10.03 20.09
N TYR A 443 6.57 10.58 20.66
CA TYR A 443 5.63 11.49 20.02
C TYR A 443 5.96 12.94 20.37
N PHE A 444 6.09 13.79 19.36
CA PHE A 444 6.52 15.18 19.51
C PHE A 444 5.36 16.15 19.28
N PHE A 445 5.24 17.17 20.13
CA PHE A 445 4.26 18.24 20.02
C PHE A 445 4.96 19.57 20.22
N GLY A 446 4.75 20.52 19.31
CA GLY A 446 5.28 21.87 19.45
C GLY A 446 4.62 22.63 20.59
N PHE A 447 5.36 23.51 21.25
CA PHE A 447 4.85 24.34 22.34
C PHE A 447 5.19 25.84 22.15
N GLY A 448 4.27 26.71 22.55
CA GLY A 448 4.33 28.14 22.23
C GLY A 448 4.28 28.38 20.71
N ASP A 449 5.15 29.24 20.20
CA ASP A 449 5.29 29.51 18.76
C ASP A 449 5.98 28.38 17.98
N THR A 450 6.32 27.27 18.63
CA THR A 450 6.97 26.11 17.99
C THR A 450 5.92 25.22 17.33
N ALA A 451 6.05 24.98 16.03
CA ALA A 451 5.21 24.01 15.33
C ALA A 451 5.55 22.56 15.73
N THR A 452 4.55 21.68 15.75
CA THR A 452 4.75 20.22 15.82
C THR A 452 5.60 19.75 14.63
N PRO A 453 6.63 18.92 14.85
CA PRO A 453 7.50 18.48 13.76
C PRO A 453 6.85 17.35 12.95
N GLU A 454 7.22 17.25 11.68
CA GLU A 454 6.70 16.27 10.74
C GLU A 454 7.85 15.47 10.13
N PHE A 455 7.97 14.20 10.53
CA PHE A 455 8.93 13.25 9.98
C PHE A 455 8.28 12.48 8.84
N GLY A 456 9.03 12.10 7.80
CA GLY A 456 8.49 11.35 6.65
C GLY A 456 7.53 12.15 5.77
N ASN A 457 7.66 13.49 5.72
CA ASN A 457 6.90 14.33 4.80
C ASN A 457 7.45 14.16 3.37
N ASP A 458 6.57 13.89 2.39
CA ASP A 458 6.95 13.63 0.99
C ASP A 458 7.59 14.82 0.27
N LEU A 459 7.33 16.05 0.74
CA LEU A 459 7.74 17.33 0.14
C LEU A 459 7.30 17.55 -1.31
N LEU A 460 6.27 16.83 -1.76
CA LEU A 460 5.54 17.05 -3.00
C LEU A 460 4.37 18.02 -2.77
N GLY A 461 3.75 17.94 -1.58
CA GLY A 461 2.76 18.92 -1.13
C GLY A 461 1.41 18.81 -1.84
N PHE A 462 0.98 17.58 -2.12
CA PHE A 462 -0.29 17.25 -2.78
C PHE A 462 -1.51 17.86 -2.06
N THR A 463 -2.45 18.37 -2.85
CA THR A 463 -3.73 18.91 -2.33
C THR A 463 -4.91 18.52 -3.20
N GLU A 464 -6.03 18.21 -2.57
CA GLU A 464 -7.33 18.04 -3.22
C GLU A 464 -8.31 19.11 -2.70
N GLN A 465 -8.95 19.87 -3.60
CA GLN A 465 -9.71 21.10 -3.27
C GLN A 465 -8.95 22.11 -2.37
N GLY A 466 -7.61 22.10 -2.42
CA GLY A 466 -6.76 22.92 -1.54
C GLY A 466 -6.57 22.36 -0.12
N VAL A 467 -7.22 21.25 0.24
CA VAL A 467 -6.93 20.47 1.45
C VAL A 467 -5.69 19.63 1.18
N SER A 468 -4.68 19.69 2.06
CA SER A 468 -3.48 18.86 1.89
C SER A 468 -3.75 17.42 2.34
N LEU A 469 -3.63 16.48 1.40
CA LEU A 469 -3.65 15.05 1.65
C LEU A 469 -2.18 14.58 1.77
N PRO A 470 -1.66 14.27 2.97
CA PRO A 470 -0.25 13.98 3.18
C PRO A 470 0.12 12.54 2.82
N GLY A 471 1.38 12.32 2.42
CA GLY A 471 1.92 10.98 2.21
C GLY A 471 1.93 10.11 3.48
N MET A 472 1.88 8.80 3.27
CA MET A 472 1.62 7.76 4.28
C MET A 472 2.61 7.72 5.45
N LEU A 473 3.84 8.18 5.21
CA LEU A 473 4.96 8.14 6.16
C LEU A 473 5.01 9.38 7.08
N ARG A 474 4.22 10.42 6.78
CA ARG A 474 4.16 11.69 7.53
C ARG A 474 3.62 11.45 8.93
N ARG A 475 4.42 11.73 9.95
CA ARG A 475 4.09 11.50 11.35
C ARG A 475 4.79 12.49 12.28
N ASN A 476 4.25 12.71 13.47
CA ASN A 476 4.92 13.44 14.55
C ASN A 476 5.63 12.52 15.56
N ARG A 477 5.79 11.23 15.24
CA ARG A 477 6.44 10.23 16.12
C ARG A 477 7.71 9.62 15.50
N ILE A 478 8.69 9.30 16.34
CA ILE A 478 9.81 8.42 16.00
C ILE A 478 9.62 7.11 16.75
N ASP A 479 9.64 6.01 16.02
CA ASP A 479 9.43 4.65 16.54
C ASP A 479 10.78 3.94 16.65
N LEU A 480 11.02 3.22 17.75
CA LEU A 480 12.30 2.56 18.07
C LEU A 480 12.05 1.12 18.57
N ALA A 481 12.79 0.14 18.05
CA ALA A 481 12.63 -1.28 18.41
C ALA A 481 13.68 -1.81 19.41
N GLY A 482 14.54 -0.93 19.92
CA GLY A 482 15.64 -1.28 20.83
C GLY A 482 16.67 -2.16 20.13
N VAL A 483 17.13 -1.74 18.95
CA VAL A 483 18.09 -2.45 18.08
C VAL A 483 19.13 -1.50 17.51
N ASP A 484 20.26 -2.04 17.03
CA ASP A 484 21.34 -1.22 16.48
C ASP A 484 20.93 -0.47 15.19
N SER A 485 19.95 -0.99 14.43
CA SER A 485 19.39 -0.34 13.24
C SER A 485 18.39 0.79 13.53
N ASP A 486 18.08 1.08 14.80
CA ASP A 486 17.30 2.27 15.16
C ASP A 486 18.07 3.55 14.81
N LEU A 487 17.39 4.68 14.66
CA LEU A 487 18.04 5.99 14.50
C LEU A 487 18.81 6.38 15.78
N GLU A 488 20.00 6.98 15.65
CA GLU A 488 20.77 7.51 16.80
C GLU A 488 20.41 8.95 17.15
N GLN A 489 20.01 9.74 16.15
CA GLN A 489 19.72 11.17 16.27
C GLN A 489 18.61 11.54 15.28
N VAL A 490 17.80 12.53 15.64
CA VAL A 490 16.85 13.21 14.73
C VAL A 490 17.08 14.71 14.77
N ASP A 491 17.01 15.36 13.61
CA ASP A 491 17.10 16.83 13.48
C ASP A 491 15.73 17.49 13.72
N LEU A 492 15.74 18.64 14.38
CA LEU A 492 14.54 19.37 14.81
C LEU A 492 14.73 20.89 14.67
N PRO A 493 13.68 21.65 14.31
CA PRO A 493 13.71 23.10 14.41
C PRO A 493 14.13 23.57 15.82
N PRO A 494 14.85 24.70 15.94
CA PRO A 494 15.07 25.35 17.23
C PRO A 494 13.71 25.81 17.82
N GLY A 495 13.42 25.40 19.05
CA GLY A 495 12.09 25.60 19.65
C GLY A 495 11.89 24.81 20.94
N GLN A 496 10.64 24.78 21.42
CA GLN A 496 10.20 24.02 22.59
C GLN A 496 9.19 22.95 22.20
N TYR A 497 9.38 21.74 22.73
CA TYR A 497 8.55 20.58 22.44
C TYR A 497 8.13 19.87 23.73
N ARG A 498 6.88 19.44 23.77
CA ARG A 498 6.42 18.38 24.67
C ARG A 498 6.63 17.05 23.96
N VAL A 499 7.31 16.12 24.61
CA VAL A 499 7.62 14.79 24.08
C VAL A 499 6.97 13.74 24.97
N LEU A 500 6.06 12.93 24.41
CA LEU A 500 5.48 11.77 25.08
C LEU A 500 6.25 10.52 24.64
N THR A 501 6.59 9.63 25.58
CA THR A 501 7.15 8.31 25.26
C THR A 501 6.19 7.22 25.72
N ALA A 502 5.83 6.32 24.81
CA ALA A 502 4.88 5.23 25.02
C ALA A 502 5.42 3.90 24.45
N ARG A 503 4.80 2.77 24.82
CA ARG A 503 5.09 1.45 24.24
C ARG A 503 3.83 0.58 24.13
N GLY A 504 2.79 1.14 23.50
CA GLY A 504 1.48 0.49 23.36
C GLY A 504 0.72 0.26 24.68
N LEU A 505 -0.28 -0.61 24.61
CA LEU A 505 -1.39 -0.70 25.58
C LEU A 505 -0.99 -1.24 26.96
N GLU A 506 0.05 -2.07 27.03
CA GLU A 506 0.49 -2.69 28.29
C GLU A 506 1.36 -1.79 29.17
N PHE A 507 1.80 -0.62 28.69
CA PHE A 507 2.85 0.20 29.31
C PHE A 507 2.36 1.58 29.74
N ASP A 508 3.00 2.13 30.79
CA ASP A 508 2.79 3.52 31.16
C ASP A 508 3.48 4.51 30.20
N VAL A 509 3.12 5.79 30.33
CA VAL A 509 3.62 6.89 29.48
C VAL A 509 4.48 7.82 30.34
N LYS A 510 5.44 8.51 29.72
CA LYS A 510 6.20 9.60 30.33
C LYS A 510 6.14 10.83 29.43
N GLU A 511 6.11 12.00 30.05
CA GLU A 511 6.17 13.29 29.38
C GLU A 511 7.49 13.99 29.73
N TYR A 512 8.13 14.58 28.73
CA TYR A 512 9.35 15.37 28.86
C TYR A 512 9.18 16.72 28.14
N LEU A 513 9.82 17.76 28.67
CA LEU A 513 9.96 19.04 27.99
C LEU A 513 11.35 19.13 27.36
N LEU A 514 11.39 19.36 26.05
CA LEU A 514 12.60 19.44 25.23
C LEU A 514 12.76 20.87 24.69
N THR A 515 13.93 21.47 24.92
CA THR A 515 14.33 22.72 24.25
C THR A 515 15.43 22.40 23.23
N VAL A 516 15.14 22.61 21.95
CA VAL A 516 16.07 22.40 20.84
C VAL A 516 16.74 23.74 20.50
N VAL A 517 18.07 23.73 20.33
CA VAL A 517 18.87 24.93 20.02
C VAL A 517 19.64 24.71 18.73
N ALA A 518 19.59 25.70 17.83
CA ALA A 518 20.28 25.67 16.53
C ALA A 518 21.76 25.25 16.66
N GLY A 519 22.17 24.24 15.90
CA GLY A 519 23.54 23.73 15.87
C GLY A 519 23.99 23.01 17.16
N LYS A 520 23.07 22.57 18.02
CA LYS A 520 23.38 21.76 19.21
C LYS A 520 22.57 20.46 19.21
N THR A 521 23.23 19.36 19.60
CA THR A 521 22.55 18.11 19.95
C THR A 521 22.03 18.19 21.39
N SER A 522 20.73 17.96 21.53
CA SER A 522 19.99 17.86 22.79
C SER A 522 19.91 16.39 23.21
N GLN A 523 19.67 16.12 24.49
CA GLN A 523 19.47 14.76 24.99
C GLN A 523 18.42 14.78 26.11
N LEU A 524 17.47 13.84 26.08
CA LEU A 524 16.49 13.65 27.15
C LEU A 524 16.96 12.55 28.12
N PRO A 525 16.69 12.67 29.44
CA PRO A 525 16.99 11.64 30.42
C PRO A 525 15.90 10.54 30.39
N ILE A 526 15.81 9.84 29.26
CA ILE A 526 14.79 8.81 29.02
C ILE A 526 14.97 7.65 30.01
N ILE A 527 13.89 7.32 30.73
CA ILE A 527 13.79 6.12 31.56
C ILE A 527 12.94 5.04 30.88
N PRO A 528 13.21 3.74 31.13
CA PRO A 528 12.33 2.66 30.67
C PRO A 528 10.90 2.81 31.21
N LEU A 529 9.92 2.52 30.36
CA LEU A 529 8.49 2.57 30.71
C LEU A 529 8.11 1.35 31.55
N LYS A 530 7.18 1.53 32.49
CA LYS A 530 6.70 0.45 33.36
C LYS A 530 5.64 -0.38 32.61
N ARG A 531 5.88 -1.68 32.43
CA ARG A 531 4.81 -2.63 32.05
C ARG A 531 3.79 -2.69 33.20
N ILE A 532 2.53 -2.45 32.90
CA ILE A 532 1.40 -2.41 33.82
C ILE A 532 0.70 -3.77 33.82
N TRP A 533 0.55 -4.39 32.65
CA TRP A 533 -0.08 -5.68 32.46
C TRP A 533 0.91 -6.67 31.84
N HIS A 534 1.03 -7.86 32.43
CA HIS A 534 2.07 -8.83 32.04
C HIS A 534 1.56 -9.96 31.12
N GLY A 535 0.25 -10.19 31.06
CA GLY A 535 -0.40 -11.16 30.17
C GLY A 535 -0.20 -12.65 30.50
N GLY A 536 0.97 -13.09 30.97
CA GLY A 536 1.22 -14.52 31.19
C GLY A 536 1.12 -15.31 29.88
N ASP A 537 0.13 -16.20 29.77
CA ASP A 537 -0.13 -17.00 28.57
C ASP A 537 -0.89 -16.24 27.45
N TRP A 538 -1.22 -14.96 27.65
CA TRP A 538 -1.84 -14.08 26.65
C TRP A 538 -0.80 -13.35 25.77
N HIS A 539 -0.83 -13.59 24.46
CA HIS A 539 0.01 -12.93 23.44
C HIS A 539 -0.74 -11.83 22.72
N SER A 540 -0.08 -10.71 22.43
CA SER A 540 -0.66 -9.62 21.64
C SER A 540 -0.48 -9.83 20.13
N ALA A 541 -1.56 -9.79 19.37
CA ALA A 541 -1.56 -10.09 17.93
C ALA A 541 -2.35 -9.07 17.09
N ASP A 542 -1.76 -8.65 15.98
CA ASP A 542 -2.43 -7.84 14.95
C ASP A 542 -2.52 -8.70 13.68
N LEU A 543 -3.75 -9.05 13.27
CA LEU A 543 -4.02 -10.03 12.22
C LEU A 543 -4.19 -9.39 10.84
N HIS A 544 -3.99 -8.07 10.75
CA HIS A 544 -4.22 -7.26 9.56
C HIS A 544 -3.21 -6.10 9.52
N VAL A 545 -2.11 -6.30 8.79
CA VAL A 545 -0.99 -5.35 8.73
C VAL A 545 -0.37 -5.34 7.34
N HIS A 546 -0.43 -4.17 6.70
CA HIS A 546 0.15 -3.91 5.39
C HIS A 546 1.51 -3.22 5.50
N SER A 547 2.36 -3.46 4.51
CA SER A 547 3.64 -2.78 4.29
C SER A 547 3.80 -2.47 2.79
N GLY A 548 4.91 -1.90 2.39
CA GLY A 548 5.21 -1.57 1.00
C GLY A 548 5.48 -2.78 0.09
N ALA A 549 4.77 -3.88 0.32
CA ALA A 549 4.52 -4.95 -0.63
C ALA A 549 3.02 -5.04 -1.03
N SER A 550 2.11 -4.38 -0.30
CA SER A 550 0.77 -4.06 -0.79
C SER A 550 0.83 -2.92 -1.81
N PHE A 551 -0.01 -2.99 -2.86
CA PHE A 551 -0.09 -1.99 -3.94
C PHE A 551 -0.57 -0.59 -3.50
N ASP A 552 -0.91 -0.44 -2.22
CA ASP A 552 -1.41 0.78 -1.62
C ASP A 552 -0.59 1.25 -0.40
N SER A 553 0.63 0.73 -0.24
CA SER A 553 1.57 1.16 0.80
C SER A 553 2.98 1.38 0.26
N ILE A 554 3.69 2.31 0.88
CA ILE A 554 5.11 2.62 0.59
C ILE A 554 6.01 2.52 1.82
N LEU A 555 5.57 1.78 2.85
CA LEU A 555 6.30 1.64 4.10
C LEU A 555 7.26 0.44 4.04
N PRO A 556 8.59 0.62 4.04
CA PRO A 556 9.51 -0.51 4.08
C PRO A 556 9.24 -1.41 5.30
N PHE A 557 9.24 -2.73 5.11
CA PHE A 557 8.84 -3.70 6.15
C PHE A 557 9.67 -3.56 7.44
N ASP A 558 10.93 -3.13 7.33
CA ASP A 558 11.79 -2.74 8.46
C ASP A 558 11.15 -1.69 9.38
N GLU A 559 10.62 -0.61 8.80
CA GLU A 559 9.98 0.48 9.54
C GLU A 559 8.59 0.07 10.03
N ARG A 560 7.90 -0.83 9.31
CA ARG A 560 6.69 -1.51 9.84
C ARG A 560 7.02 -2.30 11.09
N LEU A 561 7.99 -3.23 11.05
CA LEU A 561 8.48 -3.98 12.22
C LEU A 561 8.94 -3.06 13.35
N ARG A 562 9.65 -1.97 13.03
CA ARG A 562 10.12 -1.01 14.04
C ARG A 562 8.94 -0.34 14.75
N SER A 563 7.93 0.09 14.00
CA SER A 563 6.69 0.65 14.57
C SER A 563 5.89 -0.39 15.38
N PHE A 564 5.88 -1.66 14.96
CA PHE A 564 5.21 -2.75 15.67
C PHE A 564 5.81 -3.01 17.05
N VAL A 565 7.14 -3.18 17.11
CA VAL A 565 7.88 -3.45 18.35
C VAL A 565 7.89 -2.21 19.25
N ALA A 566 7.87 -1.00 18.68
CA ALA A 566 7.67 0.25 19.42
C ALA A 566 6.29 0.32 20.08
N GLN A 567 5.23 -0.21 19.44
CA GLN A 567 3.89 -0.39 20.02
C GLN A 567 3.75 -1.63 20.90
N GLY A 568 4.85 -2.34 21.19
CA GLY A 568 4.89 -3.44 22.16
C GLY A 568 3.95 -4.59 21.84
N ALA A 569 3.73 -4.89 20.55
CA ALA A 569 2.96 -6.05 20.10
C ALA A 569 3.88 -7.22 19.70
N GLU A 570 3.35 -8.45 19.77
CA GLU A 570 4.16 -9.68 19.83
C GLU A 570 4.01 -10.58 18.59
N VAL A 571 2.84 -10.60 17.93
CA VAL A 571 2.59 -11.35 16.67
C VAL A 571 2.01 -10.41 15.60
N LEU A 572 2.69 -10.30 14.45
CA LEU A 572 2.25 -9.58 13.26
C LEU A 572 1.87 -10.60 12.18
N VAL A 573 0.65 -10.55 11.65
CA VAL A 573 0.33 -11.17 10.36
C VAL A 573 0.65 -10.16 9.27
N ALA A 574 1.56 -10.49 8.35
CA ALA A 574 1.79 -9.70 7.14
C ALA A 574 0.71 -10.08 6.14
N SER A 575 -0.19 -9.16 5.81
CA SER A 575 -1.43 -9.44 5.08
C SER A 575 -1.54 -8.64 3.77
N GLU A 576 -0.43 -8.44 3.07
CA GLU A 576 -0.35 -7.62 1.85
C GLU A 576 -1.46 -7.99 0.83
N HIS A 577 -2.11 -6.99 0.22
CA HIS A 577 -3.21 -7.24 -0.74
C HIS A 577 -2.78 -8.15 -1.90
N ASN A 578 -3.50 -9.26 -2.10
CA ASN A 578 -3.32 -10.21 -3.21
C ASN A 578 -1.86 -10.63 -3.48
N ARG A 579 -1.01 -10.73 -2.45
CA ARG A 579 0.42 -11.05 -2.59
C ARG A 579 0.99 -11.80 -1.37
N LEU A 580 1.88 -12.75 -1.63
CA LEU A 580 2.59 -13.54 -0.60
C LEU A 580 4.10 -13.28 -0.61
N ILE A 581 4.64 -12.79 0.51
CA ILE A 581 6.08 -12.65 0.74
C ILE A 581 6.47 -13.24 2.10
N ASP A 582 7.49 -14.11 2.12
CA ASP A 582 8.07 -14.60 3.39
C ASP A 582 8.98 -13.56 4.04
N GLN A 583 8.38 -12.69 4.85
CA GLN A 583 9.08 -11.65 5.60
C GLN A 583 9.72 -12.15 6.92
N ARG A 584 9.56 -13.44 7.29
CA ARG A 584 9.93 -13.95 8.62
C ARG A 584 11.42 -13.84 8.91
N GLY A 585 12.26 -13.99 7.87
CA GLY A 585 13.71 -13.79 7.97
C GLY A 585 14.13 -12.37 8.40
N ARG A 586 13.27 -11.36 8.20
CA ARG A 586 13.58 -9.97 8.57
C ARG A 586 13.68 -9.75 10.07
N VAL A 587 12.94 -10.52 10.88
CA VAL A 587 12.99 -10.48 12.36
C VAL A 587 14.42 -10.71 12.85
N ALA A 588 15.06 -11.80 12.40
CA ALA A 588 16.44 -12.11 12.77
C ALA A 588 17.45 -11.13 12.15
N ALA A 589 17.24 -10.73 10.90
CA ALA A 589 18.09 -9.76 10.22
C ALA A 589 18.01 -8.32 10.80
N MET A 590 17.11 -8.07 11.76
CA MET A 590 17.02 -6.82 12.55
C MET A 590 17.42 -6.97 14.03
N GLY A 591 17.66 -8.17 14.54
CA GLY A 591 17.89 -8.40 15.98
C GLY A 591 16.61 -8.28 16.82
N LEU A 592 15.51 -8.82 16.31
CA LEU A 592 14.16 -8.77 16.92
C LEU A 592 13.66 -10.14 17.42
N GLU A 593 14.50 -11.18 17.39
CA GLU A 593 14.16 -12.51 17.91
C GLU A 593 13.70 -12.43 19.37
N GLY A 594 12.60 -13.14 19.70
CA GLY A 594 12.00 -13.09 21.03
C GLY A 594 11.30 -11.77 21.39
N LYS A 595 11.25 -10.78 20.48
CA LYS A 595 10.46 -9.54 20.65
C LYS A 595 9.18 -9.53 19.80
N VAL A 596 9.22 -10.13 18.61
CA VAL A 596 8.11 -10.21 17.66
C VAL A 596 8.22 -11.48 16.82
N GLN A 597 7.09 -12.03 16.41
CA GLN A 597 6.95 -13.04 15.36
C GLN A 597 6.18 -12.45 14.18
N VAL A 598 6.59 -12.82 12.97
CA VAL A 598 5.82 -12.56 11.75
C VAL A 598 5.19 -13.87 11.32
N ILE A 599 3.91 -13.83 10.95
CA ILE A 599 3.19 -14.89 10.26
C ILE A 599 2.91 -14.40 8.83
N THR A 600 3.21 -15.23 7.84
CA THR A 600 2.95 -14.91 6.42
C THR A 600 1.48 -15.15 6.09
N GLY A 601 0.81 -14.16 5.52
CA GLY A 601 -0.54 -14.25 4.98
C GLY A 601 -0.72 -13.34 3.76
N SER A 602 -1.96 -13.09 3.39
CA SER A 602 -2.36 -12.08 2.39
C SER A 602 -3.81 -11.67 2.62
N GLU A 603 -4.15 -10.42 2.32
CA GLU A 603 -5.53 -9.95 2.19
C GLU A 603 -6.03 -10.25 0.78
N LEU A 604 -6.86 -11.28 0.67
CA LEU A 604 -7.53 -11.69 -0.56
C LEU A 604 -8.60 -10.64 -0.87
N THR A 605 -8.40 -9.91 -1.96
CA THR A 605 -9.05 -8.63 -2.25
C THR A 605 -9.71 -8.70 -3.63
N GLY A 606 -11.04 -8.71 -3.67
CA GLY A 606 -11.79 -8.70 -4.92
C GLY A 606 -11.92 -7.30 -5.50
N MET A 607 -11.42 -7.08 -6.72
CA MET A 607 -11.45 -5.77 -7.38
C MET A 607 -12.39 -5.71 -8.60
N SER A 608 -12.71 -6.84 -9.24
CA SER A 608 -13.55 -6.89 -10.45
C SER A 608 -14.97 -7.41 -10.18
N ARG A 609 -15.89 -7.07 -11.10
CA ARG A 609 -17.20 -7.73 -11.24
C ARG A 609 -17.22 -8.58 -12.52
N THR A 610 -17.80 -9.77 -12.47
CA THR A 610 -17.95 -10.71 -13.60
C THR A 610 -19.32 -11.43 -13.57
N GLU A 611 -19.60 -12.27 -14.57
CA GLU A 611 -20.83 -13.11 -14.56
C GLU A 611 -20.84 -14.11 -13.38
N ASN A 612 -19.68 -14.64 -12.98
CA ASN A 612 -19.54 -15.55 -11.83
C ASN A 612 -19.52 -14.81 -10.48
N ALA A 613 -19.01 -13.58 -10.46
CA ALA A 613 -18.91 -12.72 -9.29
C ALA A 613 -19.54 -11.34 -9.59
N PRO A 614 -20.88 -11.21 -9.57
CA PRO A 614 -21.56 -9.97 -9.96
C PRO A 614 -21.26 -8.78 -9.04
N MET A 615 -20.94 -9.08 -7.78
CA MET A 615 -20.30 -8.17 -6.83
C MET A 615 -18.89 -8.71 -6.55
N THR A 616 -17.97 -7.90 -6.02
CA THR A 616 -16.68 -8.43 -5.55
C THR A 616 -16.86 -9.36 -4.32
N VAL A 617 -15.79 -10.05 -3.91
CA VAL A 617 -15.79 -10.82 -2.64
C VAL A 617 -15.54 -9.94 -1.40
N GLY A 618 -15.33 -8.64 -1.57
CA GLY A 618 -14.78 -7.76 -0.55
C GLY A 618 -13.34 -8.12 -0.23
N HIS A 619 -13.03 -8.19 1.06
CA HIS A 619 -11.69 -8.35 1.60
C HIS A 619 -11.63 -9.47 2.65
N SER A 620 -10.59 -10.31 2.65
CA SER A 620 -10.44 -11.39 3.63
C SER A 620 -8.99 -11.85 3.84
N ASN A 621 -8.52 -11.90 5.09
CA ASN A 621 -7.16 -12.37 5.40
C ASN A 621 -7.10 -13.90 5.48
N ALA A 622 -6.07 -14.48 4.84
CA ALA A 622 -5.74 -15.89 4.95
C ALA A 622 -4.32 -16.09 5.49
N PHE A 623 -4.16 -16.83 6.60
CA PHE A 623 -2.86 -17.08 7.26
C PHE A 623 -2.88 -18.31 8.20
N PRO A 624 -1.75 -19.02 8.42
CA PRO A 624 -0.48 -18.91 7.71
C PRO A 624 -0.60 -19.43 6.28
N LEU A 625 0.09 -18.76 5.36
CA LEU A 625 0.25 -19.18 3.97
C LEU A 625 1.74 -19.30 3.61
N VAL A 626 2.05 -20.22 2.70
CA VAL A 626 3.42 -20.45 2.23
C VAL A 626 3.65 -19.67 0.94
N ALA A 627 4.44 -18.60 1.03
CA ALA A 627 4.89 -17.84 -0.13
C ALA A 627 5.79 -18.70 -1.04
N LYS A 628 5.60 -18.58 -2.35
CA LYS A 628 6.33 -19.29 -3.40
C LYS A 628 6.97 -18.27 -4.35
N PRO A 629 8.21 -17.79 -4.11
CA PRO A 629 8.81 -16.65 -4.83
C PRO A 629 9.10 -16.83 -6.35
N MET A 630 8.61 -17.93 -6.95
CA MET A 630 8.62 -18.17 -8.39
C MET A 630 7.23 -18.05 -9.04
N GLU A 631 6.15 -18.27 -8.31
CA GLU A 631 4.78 -18.14 -8.85
C GLU A 631 4.32 -16.67 -8.82
N PHE A 632 3.40 -16.30 -9.71
CA PHE A 632 2.83 -14.94 -9.80
C PHE A 632 2.29 -14.47 -8.44
N ALA A 633 2.61 -13.23 -8.09
CA ALA A 633 2.33 -12.59 -6.80
C ALA A 633 2.76 -13.42 -5.56
N GLY A 634 3.71 -14.36 -5.72
CA GLY A 634 4.16 -15.27 -4.67
C GLY A 634 3.32 -16.53 -4.51
N GLY A 635 2.47 -16.88 -5.50
CA GLY A 635 1.63 -18.08 -5.49
C GLY A 635 0.36 -17.93 -4.67
N ILE A 636 -0.36 -16.83 -4.86
CA ILE A 636 -1.63 -16.55 -4.16
C ILE A 636 -2.77 -17.47 -4.62
N PRO A 637 -3.71 -17.80 -3.72
CA PRO A 637 -5.00 -18.40 -4.11
C PRO A 637 -5.76 -17.45 -5.04
N PRO A 638 -6.31 -17.90 -6.19
CA PRO A 638 -7.05 -17.04 -7.10
C PRO A 638 -8.31 -16.42 -6.47
N VAL A 639 -8.42 -15.09 -6.53
CA VAL A 639 -9.51 -14.31 -5.92
C VAL A 639 -10.54 -13.81 -6.94
N GLU A 640 -10.06 -13.32 -8.08
CA GLU A 640 -10.91 -12.69 -9.10
C GLU A 640 -11.85 -13.69 -9.81
N ALA A 641 -12.99 -13.19 -10.29
CA ALA A 641 -14.03 -13.94 -11.00
C ALA A 641 -14.63 -15.15 -10.24
N ARG A 642 -14.59 -15.13 -8.90
CA ARG A 642 -15.07 -16.17 -7.99
C ARG A 642 -15.99 -15.60 -6.92
N ALA A 643 -16.94 -16.38 -6.44
CA ALA A 643 -17.71 -16.07 -5.23
C ALA A 643 -16.88 -16.36 -3.96
N LEU A 644 -17.23 -15.76 -2.82
CA LEU A 644 -16.44 -15.87 -1.58
C LEU A 644 -16.22 -17.33 -1.15
N ARG A 645 -17.23 -18.19 -1.26
CA ARG A 645 -17.14 -19.65 -1.07
C ARG A 645 -16.04 -20.33 -1.90
N GLU A 646 -15.79 -19.90 -3.13
CA GLU A 646 -14.80 -20.48 -4.04
C GLU A 646 -13.37 -19.97 -3.71
N VAL A 647 -13.27 -18.77 -3.14
CA VAL A 647 -12.02 -18.23 -2.58
C VAL A 647 -11.67 -18.96 -1.27
N ILE A 648 -12.66 -19.16 -0.39
CA ILE A 648 -12.52 -20.02 0.81
C ILE A 648 -12.07 -21.44 0.40
N ALA A 649 -12.73 -22.04 -0.61
CA ALA A 649 -12.35 -23.35 -1.12
C ALA A 649 -10.91 -23.40 -1.66
N GLY A 650 -10.49 -22.39 -2.44
CA GLY A 650 -9.12 -22.29 -2.96
C GLY A 650 -8.07 -22.16 -1.86
N VAL A 651 -8.33 -21.35 -0.83
CA VAL A 651 -7.47 -21.27 0.37
C VAL A 651 -7.39 -22.63 1.06
N ARG A 652 -8.52 -23.34 1.22
CA ARG A 652 -8.59 -24.65 1.87
C ARG A 652 -7.92 -25.77 1.07
N GLU A 653 -7.88 -25.67 -0.25
CA GLU A 653 -7.12 -26.59 -1.12
C GLU A 653 -5.60 -26.36 -0.98
N GLN A 654 -5.16 -25.10 -0.98
CA GLN A 654 -3.73 -24.74 -0.88
C GLN A 654 -3.16 -24.85 0.54
N ALA A 655 -3.97 -24.56 1.56
CA ALA A 655 -3.58 -24.55 2.97
C ALA A 655 -4.80 -24.92 3.87
N PRO A 656 -5.08 -26.23 4.06
CA PRO A 656 -6.27 -26.71 4.77
C PRO A 656 -6.45 -26.12 6.18
N GLU A 657 -5.35 -25.98 6.92
CA GLU A 657 -5.34 -25.54 8.33
C GLU A 657 -5.35 -24.01 8.49
N ALA A 658 -5.19 -23.23 7.41
CA ALA A 658 -5.10 -21.77 7.48
C ALA A 658 -6.37 -21.15 8.09
N LEU A 659 -6.22 -20.07 8.85
CA LEU A 659 -7.32 -19.24 9.29
C LEU A 659 -7.79 -18.35 8.13
N PHE A 660 -9.10 -18.26 7.92
CA PHE A 660 -9.76 -17.35 6.98
C PHE A 660 -10.59 -16.34 7.76
N GLN A 661 -10.17 -15.07 7.78
CA GLN A 661 -10.87 -13.96 8.41
C GLN A 661 -11.65 -13.18 7.35
N LEU A 662 -12.94 -12.93 7.57
CA LEU A 662 -13.65 -11.91 6.81
C LEU A 662 -13.32 -10.53 7.40
N ASN A 663 -12.67 -9.68 6.61
CA ASN A 663 -12.24 -8.35 7.03
C ASN A 663 -13.36 -7.32 6.88
N HIS A 664 -13.25 -6.17 7.58
CA HIS A 664 -14.09 -4.96 7.49
C HIS A 664 -15.43 -5.13 6.72
N PRO A 665 -16.40 -5.91 7.27
CA PRO A 665 -17.55 -6.38 6.51
C PRO A 665 -18.57 -5.28 6.18
N ARG A 666 -18.43 -4.10 6.79
CA ARG A 666 -19.18 -2.87 6.54
C ARG A 666 -18.20 -1.71 6.37
N ALA A 667 -18.50 -0.74 5.51
CA ALA A 667 -17.68 0.46 5.33
C ALA A 667 -18.50 1.75 5.48
N ALA A 668 -17.99 2.75 6.22
CA ALA A 668 -18.76 3.97 6.47
C ALA A 668 -18.97 4.86 5.23
N ASN A 669 -17.95 4.96 4.35
CA ASN A 669 -17.97 5.77 3.13
C ASN A 669 -17.07 5.16 2.02
N PRO A 670 -17.39 3.98 1.47
CA PRO A 670 -16.49 3.28 0.54
C PRO A 670 -16.40 3.94 -0.85
N LEU A 671 -15.25 3.76 -1.52
CA LEU A 671 -14.96 4.30 -2.86
C LEU A 671 -15.63 3.54 -4.01
N ASP A 672 -16.13 2.33 -3.76
CA ASP A 672 -16.93 1.48 -4.65
C ASP A 672 -17.97 0.78 -3.77
N THR A 673 -19.16 0.47 -4.28
CA THR A 673 -20.27 -0.09 -3.45
C THR A 673 -20.01 -1.52 -2.96
N ASP A 674 -18.95 -2.13 -3.45
CA ASP A 674 -18.65 -3.55 -3.33
C ASP A 674 -17.35 -3.81 -2.55
N LEU A 675 -16.96 -2.85 -1.70
CA LEU A 675 -15.72 -2.92 -0.92
C LEU A 675 -15.86 -3.85 0.30
N ALA A 676 -17.07 -3.90 0.88
CA ALA A 676 -17.35 -4.49 2.19
C ALA A 676 -18.49 -5.52 2.10
N PHE A 677 -18.17 -6.79 2.36
CA PHE A 677 -18.99 -7.92 1.90
C PHE A 677 -20.44 -7.95 2.43
N PHE A 678 -20.72 -7.46 3.65
CA PHE A 678 -22.09 -7.44 4.17
C PHE A 678 -22.95 -6.29 3.63
N ASP A 679 -22.38 -5.31 2.95
CA ASP A 679 -23.16 -4.23 2.31
C ASP A 679 -23.79 -4.65 0.97
N HIS A 680 -23.36 -5.77 0.38
CA HIS A 680 -23.89 -6.29 -0.89
C HIS A 680 -24.08 -7.81 -0.97
N LEU A 681 -23.34 -8.62 -0.20
CA LEU A 681 -23.25 -10.07 -0.33
C LEU A 681 -22.96 -10.53 -1.78
N SER A 682 -23.03 -11.83 -2.03
CA SER A 682 -22.89 -12.41 -3.38
C SER A 682 -24.12 -12.17 -4.30
N VAL A 683 -25.05 -11.28 -3.92
CA VAL A 683 -26.36 -11.07 -4.57
C VAL A 683 -26.78 -9.61 -4.77
N GLY A 684 -25.91 -8.64 -4.47
CA GLY A 684 -26.21 -7.21 -4.63
C GLY A 684 -27.25 -6.66 -3.64
N LYS A 685 -27.40 -7.29 -2.47
CA LYS A 685 -28.26 -6.88 -1.37
C LYS A 685 -27.52 -7.01 -0.03
N SER A 686 -27.56 -5.96 0.79
CA SER A 686 -26.94 -5.97 2.12
C SER A 686 -27.51 -7.08 3.02
N TYR A 687 -26.65 -7.63 3.88
CA TYR A 687 -27.04 -8.49 5.00
C TYR A 687 -27.97 -7.74 5.95
N ASP A 688 -29.08 -8.38 6.34
CA ASP A 688 -30.04 -7.85 7.31
C ASP A 688 -29.97 -8.68 8.61
N PRO A 689 -29.40 -8.15 9.70
CA PRO A 689 -29.26 -8.89 10.95
C PRO A 689 -30.59 -9.18 11.66
N ALA A 690 -31.69 -8.53 11.28
CA ALA A 690 -33.02 -8.85 11.79
C ALA A 690 -33.70 -10.03 11.06
N GLN A 691 -33.10 -10.54 9.97
CA GLN A 691 -33.64 -11.65 9.18
C GLN A 691 -32.89 -12.97 9.39
N SER A 692 -33.61 -14.07 9.19
CA SER A 692 -33.03 -15.41 9.25
C SER A 692 -32.01 -15.65 8.14
N LEU A 693 -30.99 -16.48 8.39
CA LEU A 693 -29.95 -16.84 7.41
C LEU A 693 -30.52 -17.59 6.20
N ASP A 694 -31.76 -18.08 6.25
CA ASP A 694 -32.49 -18.69 5.15
C ASP A 694 -33.50 -17.74 4.47
N SER A 695 -33.46 -16.42 4.77
CA SER A 695 -34.28 -15.42 4.07
C SER A 695 -33.82 -15.20 2.62
N GLU A 696 -34.65 -14.53 1.80
CA GLU A 696 -34.36 -14.23 0.39
C GLU A 696 -33.05 -13.44 0.19
N ASN A 697 -32.66 -12.62 1.18
CA ASN A 697 -31.42 -11.82 1.11
C ASN A 697 -30.25 -12.60 1.72
N ASN A 698 -30.39 -13.02 2.98
CA ASN A 698 -29.30 -13.62 3.75
C ASN A 698 -28.96 -15.04 3.25
N GLY A 699 -29.87 -15.72 2.55
CA GLY A 699 -29.72 -17.07 2.01
C GLY A 699 -28.51 -17.27 1.09
N SER A 700 -27.95 -16.20 0.52
CA SER A 700 -26.68 -16.30 -0.23
C SER A 700 -25.53 -16.82 0.64
N LEU A 701 -25.49 -16.45 1.92
CA LEU A 701 -24.49 -16.89 2.90
C LEU A 701 -24.53 -18.40 3.14
N LEU A 702 -25.71 -19.01 3.04
CA LEU A 702 -25.91 -20.46 3.20
C LEU A 702 -25.79 -21.25 1.90
N ALA A 703 -25.83 -20.58 0.75
CA ALA A 703 -25.78 -21.26 -0.54
C ALA A 703 -24.40 -21.92 -0.76
N THR A 704 -24.44 -23.17 -1.22
CA THR A 704 -23.27 -24.06 -1.33
C THR A 704 -22.67 -24.00 -2.73
N ASP A 705 -21.34 -24.00 -2.82
CA ASP A 705 -20.64 -24.32 -4.07
C ASP A 705 -20.82 -25.82 -4.40
N PRO A 706 -21.37 -26.17 -5.58
CA PRO A 706 -21.56 -27.56 -5.98
C PRO A 706 -20.26 -28.35 -6.21
N ALA A 707 -19.09 -27.70 -6.34
CA ALA A 707 -17.82 -28.38 -6.52
C ALA A 707 -17.14 -28.78 -5.20
N SER A 708 -16.98 -27.84 -4.26
CA SER A 708 -16.23 -28.02 -3.00
C SER A 708 -17.10 -28.27 -1.77
N GLY A 709 -18.37 -27.83 -1.78
CA GLY A 709 -19.25 -27.89 -0.62
C GLY A 709 -19.12 -26.72 0.38
N PHE A 710 -18.24 -25.74 0.14
CA PHE A 710 -18.15 -24.53 0.95
C PHE A 710 -19.28 -23.53 0.67
N ARG A 711 -19.49 -22.58 1.59
CA ARG A 711 -20.48 -21.50 1.52
C ARG A 711 -19.83 -20.18 1.90
N ASP A 712 -20.43 -19.05 1.56
CA ASP A 712 -19.84 -17.72 1.87
C ASP A 712 -19.75 -17.46 3.39
N ILE A 713 -20.54 -18.16 4.21
CA ILE A 713 -20.48 -18.08 5.67
C ILE A 713 -19.32 -18.89 6.30
N ASP A 714 -18.55 -19.68 5.53
CA ASP A 714 -17.57 -20.64 6.04
C ASP A 714 -16.13 -20.07 6.23
N PHE A 715 -16.03 -18.75 6.38
CA PHE A 715 -14.89 -18.12 7.06
C PHE A 715 -14.80 -18.59 8.53
N ASP A 716 -13.61 -18.53 9.14
CA ASP A 716 -13.40 -18.91 10.54
C ASP A 716 -13.88 -17.79 11.49
N VAL A 717 -13.40 -16.56 11.27
CA VAL A 717 -13.57 -15.42 12.19
C VAL A 717 -13.98 -14.13 11.45
N LEU A 718 -14.53 -13.16 12.17
CA LEU A 718 -15.03 -11.90 11.64
C LEU A 718 -14.29 -10.71 12.26
N GLU A 719 -13.77 -9.80 11.44
CA GLU A 719 -13.19 -8.55 11.92
C GLU A 719 -14.31 -7.58 12.33
N VAL A 720 -14.54 -7.46 13.65
CA VAL A 720 -15.60 -6.62 14.22
C VAL A 720 -15.09 -5.20 14.52
N LEU A 721 -13.78 -5.02 14.66
CA LEU A 721 -13.16 -3.72 14.96
C LEU A 721 -11.91 -3.49 14.10
N ASN A 722 -12.11 -2.85 12.94
CA ASN A 722 -11.05 -2.43 12.03
C ASN A 722 -10.60 -0.99 12.31
N GLY A 723 -9.29 -0.79 12.46
CA GLY A 723 -8.64 0.53 12.39
C GLY A 723 -9.37 1.63 13.18
N ALA A 724 -9.76 2.70 12.48
CA ALA A 724 -10.53 3.82 13.04
C ALA A 724 -12.00 3.87 12.60
N GLU A 725 -12.55 2.80 11.98
CA GLU A 725 -13.93 2.72 11.47
C GLU A 725 -14.99 2.54 12.58
N PHE A 726 -14.83 3.24 13.71
CA PHE A 726 -15.77 3.26 14.84
C PHE A 726 -17.20 3.71 14.46
N ALA A 727 -17.37 4.34 13.29
CA ALA A 727 -18.68 4.73 12.75
C ALA A 727 -19.58 3.51 12.43
N VAL A 728 -18.99 2.40 11.98
CA VAL A 728 -19.72 1.15 11.64
C VAL A 728 -19.60 0.06 12.72
N TYR A 729 -18.73 0.22 13.72
CA TYR A 729 -18.52 -0.76 14.80
C TYR A 729 -19.83 -1.32 15.41
N THR A 730 -20.79 -0.45 15.75
CA THR A 730 -22.09 -0.87 16.30
C THR A 730 -22.84 -1.80 15.35
N GLN A 731 -22.87 -1.47 14.05
CA GLN A 731 -23.54 -2.28 13.03
C GLN A 731 -22.85 -3.64 12.85
N ILE A 732 -21.50 -3.67 12.81
CA ILE A 732 -20.75 -4.92 12.66
C ILE A 732 -20.89 -5.81 13.91
N ARG A 733 -20.91 -5.24 15.12
CA ARG A 733 -21.17 -5.98 16.37
C ARG A 733 -22.59 -6.58 16.37
N ASP A 734 -23.58 -5.83 15.89
CA ASP A 734 -24.97 -6.29 15.87
C ASP A 734 -25.21 -7.32 14.75
N ASP A 735 -24.51 -7.20 13.61
CA ASP A 735 -24.39 -8.26 12.59
C ASP A 735 -23.78 -9.54 13.19
N TRP A 736 -22.68 -9.41 13.91
CA TRP A 736 -22.00 -10.52 14.60
C TRP A 736 -22.89 -11.21 15.63
N PHE A 737 -23.62 -10.44 16.46
CA PHE A 737 -24.60 -10.98 17.39
C PHE A 737 -25.73 -11.73 16.67
N SER A 738 -26.15 -11.31 15.47
CA SER A 738 -27.12 -12.07 14.66
C SER A 738 -26.55 -13.41 14.18
N LEU A 739 -25.30 -13.43 13.67
CA LEU A 739 -24.62 -14.68 13.30
C LEU A 739 -24.55 -15.67 14.48
N LEU A 740 -24.14 -15.21 15.65
CA LEU A 740 -24.11 -16.02 16.88
C LEU A 740 -25.51 -16.49 17.30
N ASN A 741 -26.51 -15.61 17.27
CA ASN A 741 -27.90 -15.93 17.60
C ASN A 741 -28.51 -16.99 16.65
N GLN A 742 -27.93 -17.15 15.46
CA GLN A 742 -28.35 -18.13 14.45
C GLN A 742 -27.44 -19.36 14.35
N GLY A 743 -26.40 -19.45 15.21
CA GLY A 743 -25.51 -20.60 15.32
C GLY A 743 -24.30 -20.59 14.41
N ALA A 744 -24.11 -19.53 13.62
CA ALA A 744 -22.86 -19.27 12.92
C ALA A 744 -21.81 -18.76 13.93
N ARG A 745 -21.20 -19.71 14.66
CA ARG A 745 -20.10 -19.46 15.60
C ARG A 745 -18.88 -18.98 14.80
N ARG A 746 -18.66 -17.67 14.84
CA ARG A 746 -17.52 -16.96 14.23
C ARG A 746 -16.93 -16.07 15.32
N PRO A 747 -15.71 -16.33 15.83
CA PRO A 747 -15.06 -15.41 16.74
C PRO A 747 -14.93 -14.00 16.16
N ALA A 748 -15.03 -12.98 17.01
CA ALA A 748 -14.68 -11.61 16.68
C ALA A 748 -13.17 -11.40 16.80
N THR A 749 -12.60 -10.66 15.85
CA THR A 749 -11.25 -10.11 15.89
C THR A 749 -11.28 -8.59 15.75
N GLY A 750 -10.16 -7.94 16.05
CA GLY A 750 -9.97 -6.51 15.78
C GLY A 750 -8.50 -6.17 15.57
N ASN A 751 -8.21 -5.49 14.46
CA ASN A 751 -6.87 -5.30 13.90
C ASN A 751 -6.64 -3.85 13.47
N SER A 752 -5.38 -3.45 13.28
CA SER A 752 -5.04 -2.04 13.01
C SER A 752 -5.29 -1.58 11.58
N ASP A 753 -5.29 -2.51 10.63
CA ASP A 753 -5.39 -2.26 9.18
C ASP A 753 -4.45 -1.11 8.72
N SER A 754 -3.23 -1.19 9.25
CA SER A 754 -2.29 -0.09 9.11
C SER A 754 -1.55 -0.17 7.78
N HIS A 755 -1.80 0.82 6.94
CA HIS A 755 -1.18 1.00 5.62
C HIS A 755 0.04 1.93 5.66
N GLY A 756 0.11 2.83 6.64
CA GLY A 756 1.22 3.78 6.81
C GLY A 756 1.67 3.93 8.26
N LEU A 757 2.29 5.08 8.55
CA LEU A 757 2.70 5.48 9.91
C LEU A 757 1.90 6.68 10.46
N ARG A 758 0.87 7.13 9.71
CA ARG A 758 -0.21 7.97 10.26
C ARG A 758 -1.06 7.14 11.23
N SER A 759 -1.61 6.02 10.76
CA SER A 759 -2.25 4.99 11.58
C SER A 759 -1.29 4.46 12.65
N VAL A 760 -1.84 3.88 13.72
CA VAL A 760 -1.07 3.22 14.77
C VAL A 760 -1.21 1.71 14.59
N VAL A 761 -0.12 1.04 14.20
CA VAL A 761 -0.13 -0.42 14.08
C VAL A 761 -0.31 -1.07 15.46
N ALA A 762 -0.96 -2.24 15.51
CA ALA A 762 -1.40 -2.92 16.72
C ALA A 762 -2.29 -2.04 17.63
N ALA A 763 -3.13 -1.20 17.02
CA ALA A 763 -4.29 -0.59 17.67
C ALA A 763 -5.39 -0.33 16.61
N PRO A 764 -6.51 -1.08 16.59
CA PRO A 764 -6.84 -2.25 17.42
C PRO A 764 -5.81 -3.40 17.38
N ARG A 765 -5.85 -4.26 18.40
CA ARG A 765 -5.15 -5.55 18.43
C ARG A 765 -6.00 -6.60 19.15
N ASN A 766 -5.68 -7.86 18.92
CA ASN A 766 -6.18 -8.99 19.69
C ASN A 766 -5.21 -9.32 20.82
N TYR A 767 -5.73 -9.90 21.90
CA TYR A 767 -4.95 -10.76 22.79
C TYR A 767 -5.46 -12.19 22.65
N VAL A 768 -4.55 -13.13 22.43
CA VAL A 768 -4.83 -14.56 22.19
C VAL A 768 -4.25 -15.37 23.34
N TYR A 769 -5.06 -16.23 23.95
CA TYR A 769 -4.63 -17.09 25.05
C TYR A 769 -4.10 -18.42 24.53
N ILE A 770 -2.83 -18.74 24.83
CA ILE A 770 -2.21 -20.01 24.46
C ILE A 770 -1.66 -20.66 25.75
N PRO A 771 -2.35 -21.68 26.32
CA PRO A 771 -2.04 -22.18 27.65
C PRO A 771 -0.67 -22.84 27.71
N ASN A 772 0.10 -22.52 28.77
CA ASN A 772 1.50 -22.92 28.99
C ASN A 772 2.53 -22.31 28.01
N SER A 773 2.16 -21.30 27.21
CA SER A 773 3.10 -20.61 26.31
C SER A 773 4.12 -19.72 27.04
N ASN A 774 3.86 -19.36 28.30
CA ASN A 774 4.76 -18.61 29.20
C ASN A 774 5.29 -17.30 28.59
N LYS A 775 4.50 -16.63 27.73
CA LYS A 775 4.88 -15.43 26.96
C LYS A 775 6.16 -15.57 26.12
N GLN A 776 6.49 -16.78 25.66
CA GLN A 776 7.67 -17.04 24.82
C GLN A 776 7.35 -16.88 23.33
N LEU A 777 8.31 -16.34 22.56
CA LEU A 777 8.24 -16.22 21.10
C LEU A 777 9.40 -16.99 20.45
N PRO A 778 9.19 -17.64 19.28
CA PRO A 778 7.92 -17.74 18.56
C PRO A 778 6.90 -18.65 19.28
N VAL A 779 5.61 -18.35 19.09
CA VAL A 779 4.51 -19.29 19.34
C VAL A 779 4.40 -20.29 18.19
N ASP A 780 3.84 -21.45 18.48
CA ASP A 780 3.46 -22.41 17.45
C ASP A 780 2.30 -21.86 16.62
N GLU A 781 2.47 -21.81 15.28
CA GLU A 781 1.51 -21.16 14.39
C GLU A 781 0.17 -21.90 14.31
N ALA A 782 0.16 -23.22 14.49
CA ALA A 782 -1.08 -24.01 14.50
C ALA A 782 -1.84 -23.81 15.81
N ALA A 783 -1.16 -23.90 16.97
CA ALA A 783 -1.78 -23.60 18.26
C ALA A 783 -2.29 -22.15 18.37
N PHE A 784 -1.61 -21.20 17.73
CA PHE A 784 -2.08 -19.82 17.60
C PHE A 784 -3.36 -19.71 16.75
N VAL A 785 -3.37 -20.32 15.56
CA VAL A 785 -4.55 -20.35 14.68
C VAL A 785 -5.75 -21.02 15.35
N ASP A 786 -5.55 -22.16 16.01
CA ASP A 786 -6.64 -22.87 16.68
C ASP A 786 -7.18 -22.09 17.89
N ALA A 787 -6.34 -21.38 18.63
CA ALA A 787 -6.80 -20.48 19.70
C ALA A 787 -7.67 -19.33 19.15
N VAL A 788 -7.27 -18.71 18.03
CA VAL A 788 -8.07 -17.64 17.39
C VAL A 788 -9.38 -18.22 16.81
N ARG A 789 -9.33 -19.36 16.13
CA ARG A 789 -10.49 -20.09 15.56
C ARG A 789 -11.47 -20.58 16.64
N ALA A 790 -10.98 -20.95 17.81
CA ALA A 790 -11.80 -21.32 18.97
C ALA A 790 -12.45 -20.09 19.66
N GLY A 791 -11.94 -18.88 19.41
CA GLY A 791 -12.35 -17.68 20.14
C GLY A 791 -11.72 -17.53 21.52
N HIS A 792 -10.55 -18.12 21.74
CA HIS A 792 -9.72 -17.94 22.95
C HIS A 792 -9.02 -16.56 22.94
N SER A 793 -9.76 -15.50 22.63
CA SER A 793 -9.21 -14.17 22.35
C SER A 793 -10.17 -13.01 22.69
N PHE A 794 -9.63 -11.80 22.86
CA PHE A 794 -10.41 -10.55 22.88
C PHE A 794 -9.75 -9.46 22.05
N ALA A 795 -10.55 -8.59 21.43
CA ALA A 795 -10.08 -7.43 20.67
C ALA A 795 -10.05 -6.17 21.55
N THR A 796 -9.07 -5.29 21.35
CA THR A 796 -8.92 -4.06 22.16
C THR A 796 -8.10 -2.95 21.50
N THR A 797 -8.42 -1.71 21.87
CA THR A 797 -7.64 -0.48 21.63
C THR A 797 -7.05 0.11 22.91
N GLY A 798 -7.30 -0.49 24.09
CA GLY A 798 -6.79 0.02 25.37
C GLY A 798 -7.10 -0.84 26.60
N PRO A 799 -8.38 -1.09 26.94
CA PRO A 799 -8.74 -1.91 28.10
C PRO A 799 -8.30 -3.37 27.94
N LEU A 800 -7.86 -4.00 29.02
CA LEU A 800 -7.31 -5.35 29.03
C LEU A 800 -8.19 -6.23 29.92
N LEU A 801 -8.69 -7.34 29.35
CA LEU A 801 -9.72 -8.16 29.97
C LEU A 801 -9.19 -9.53 30.39
N ALA A 802 -9.71 -10.05 31.49
CA ALA A 802 -9.80 -11.49 31.71
C ALA A 802 -11.24 -11.81 32.10
N VAL A 803 -11.88 -12.68 31.32
CA VAL A 803 -13.31 -13.04 31.45
C VAL A 803 -13.41 -14.54 31.62
N THR A 804 -14.10 -14.97 32.68
CA THR A 804 -14.31 -16.40 33.01
C THR A 804 -15.69 -16.60 33.62
N LEU A 805 -16.36 -17.70 33.31
CA LEU A 805 -17.63 -18.11 33.92
C LEU A 805 -17.39 -19.31 34.83
N ARG A 806 -17.79 -19.21 36.10
CA ARG A 806 -17.43 -20.16 37.16
C ARG A 806 -18.63 -20.73 37.91
N ASP A 807 -18.44 -21.91 38.48
CA ASP A 807 -19.29 -22.46 39.53
C ASP A 807 -18.47 -23.30 40.55
N ALA A 808 -19.10 -24.22 41.28
CA ALA A 808 -18.41 -25.11 42.21
C ALA A 808 -17.61 -26.23 41.53
N TYR A 809 -17.74 -26.42 40.21
CA TYR A 809 -17.19 -27.56 39.47
C TYR A 809 -16.40 -27.17 38.20
N SER A 810 -16.56 -25.93 37.71
CA SER A 810 -16.01 -25.45 36.44
C SER A 810 -15.50 -24.01 36.52
N ASP A 811 -14.51 -23.72 35.66
CA ASP A 811 -13.96 -22.39 35.37
C ASP A 811 -13.61 -22.40 33.88
N VAL A 812 -14.35 -21.64 33.06
CA VAL A 812 -14.21 -21.65 31.59
C VAL A 812 -14.00 -20.26 31.01
N GLY A 813 -13.21 -20.17 29.94
CA GLY A 813 -12.84 -18.91 29.28
C GLY A 813 -13.71 -18.54 28.09
N MET A 814 -13.31 -17.47 27.41
CA MET A 814 -13.83 -17.10 26.07
C MET A 814 -13.62 -18.26 25.09
N GLY A 815 -14.60 -18.50 24.21
CA GLY A 815 -14.62 -19.60 23.24
C GLY A 815 -15.14 -20.94 23.79
N ASP A 816 -14.93 -21.20 25.08
CA ASP A 816 -15.34 -22.45 25.73
C ASP A 816 -16.85 -22.50 26.03
N THR A 817 -17.32 -23.65 26.52
CA THR A 817 -18.74 -23.88 26.88
C THR A 817 -18.88 -24.25 28.36
N PHE A 818 -19.55 -23.39 29.12
CA PHE A 818 -20.04 -23.66 30.48
C PHE A 818 -21.25 -24.60 30.42
N SER A 819 -21.43 -25.47 31.41
CA SER A 819 -22.58 -26.38 31.48
C SER A 819 -23.35 -26.13 32.79
N GLY A 820 -24.57 -25.58 32.67
CA GLY A 820 -25.39 -25.17 33.81
C GLY A 820 -26.20 -23.90 33.53
N ARG A 821 -27.22 -23.67 34.36
CA ARG A 821 -28.14 -22.52 34.27
C ARG A 821 -27.71 -21.29 35.05
N HIS A 822 -26.73 -21.44 35.93
CA HIS A 822 -26.31 -20.45 36.90
C HIS A 822 -24.80 -20.56 37.10
N GLY A 823 -24.08 -19.44 36.95
CA GLY A 823 -22.67 -19.30 37.26
C GLY A 823 -22.30 -17.86 37.61
N GLU A 824 -21.11 -17.67 38.19
CA GLU A 824 -20.54 -16.36 38.46
C GLU A 824 -19.66 -15.92 37.28
N LEU A 825 -20.07 -14.88 36.55
CA LEU A 825 -19.24 -14.24 35.54
C LEU A 825 -18.24 -13.31 36.22
N HIS A 826 -16.97 -13.69 36.15
CA HIS A 826 -15.84 -12.88 36.60
C HIS A 826 -15.27 -12.06 35.45
N VAL A 827 -15.12 -10.75 35.68
CA VAL A 827 -14.51 -9.80 34.75
C VAL A 827 -13.43 -9.03 35.49
N GLN A 828 -12.16 -9.30 35.19
CA GLN A 828 -11.05 -8.41 35.55
C GLN A 828 -10.86 -7.38 34.44
N ILE A 829 -10.74 -6.11 34.81
CA ILE A 829 -10.57 -4.98 33.88
C ILE A 829 -9.31 -4.21 34.25
N ASP A 830 -8.22 -4.45 33.54
CA ASP A 830 -6.97 -3.70 33.68
C ASP A 830 -6.83 -2.66 32.54
N ALA A 831 -6.00 -1.64 32.74
CA ALA A 831 -5.62 -0.70 31.69
C ALA A 831 -4.33 0.05 32.06
N ALA A 832 -3.60 0.56 31.07
CA ALA A 832 -2.52 1.51 31.33
C ALA A 832 -3.08 2.88 31.80
N PRO A 833 -2.42 3.63 32.70
CA PRO A 833 -2.95 4.86 33.33
C PRO A 833 -3.34 6.04 32.41
N TRP A 834 -3.13 5.93 31.10
CA TRP A 834 -3.50 6.92 30.08
C TRP A 834 -4.77 6.54 29.29
N VAL A 835 -5.20 5.29 29.41
CA VAL A 835 -6.43 4.71 28.83
C VAL A 835 -7.57 4.88 29.83
N SER A 836 -8.69 5.41 29.38
CA SER A 836 -9.91 5.53 30.18
C SER A 836 -10.71 4.23 30.17
N VAL A 837 -11.36 3.93 31.30
CA VAL A 837 -12.27 2.81 31.50
C VAL A 837 -13.43 3.35 32.33
N ASP A 838 -14.63 3.36 31.75
CA ASP A 838 -15.81 4.00 32.36
C ASP A 838 -17.01 3.05 32.46
N THR A 839 -17.23 2.19 31.47
CA THR A 839 -18.46 1.38 31.35
C THR A 839 -18.13 -0.08 31.02
N LEU A 840 -18.79 -1.00 31.72
CA LEU A 840 -18.83 -2.44 31.43
C LEU A 840 -20.24 -2.79 30.99
N THR A 841 -20.40 -3.38 29.81
CA THR A 841 -21.66 -3.95 29.32
C THR A 841 -21.50 -5.46 29.20
N VAL A 842 -22.38 -6.22 29.87
CA VAL A 842 -22.52 -7.67 29.72
C VAL A 842 -23.70 -7.95 28.80
N TRP A 843 -23.41 -8.55 27.67
CA TRP A 843 -24.38 -8.95 26.64
C TRP A 843 -24.69 -10.44 26.80
N VAL A 844 -25.97 -10.82 26.74
CA VAL A 844 -26.42 -12.21 26.64
C VAL A 844 -27.33 -12.33 25.43
N ASN A 845 -26.99 -13.20 24.47
CA ASN A 845 -27.74 -13.40 23.23
C ASN A 845 -27.99 -12.10 22.43
N GLY A 846 -27.05 -11.15 22.50
CA GLY A 846 -27.16 -9.82 21.89
C GLY A 846 -27.99 -8.78 22.66
N ALA A 847 -28.60 -9.15 23.79
CA ALA A 847 -29.30 -8.22 24.68
C ALA A 847 -28.42 -7.77 25.87
N ILE A 848 -28.59 -6.54 26.35
CA ILE A 848 -27.88 -6.07 27.56
C ILE A 848 -28.46 -6.79 28.79
N TYR A 849 -27.69 -7.69 29.38
CA TYR A 849 -28.02 -8.37 30.64
C TYR A 849 -27.74 -7.47 31.85
N ARG A 850 -26.60 -6.77 31.82
CA ARG A 850 -26.20 -5.82 32.88
C ARG A 850 -25.22 -4.79 32.33
N GLN A 851 -25.39 -3.53 32.72
CA GLN A 851 -24.41 -2.48 32.48
C GLN A 851 -23.98 -1.85 33.81
N LEU A 852 -22.68 -1.62 34.00
CA LEU A 852 -22.08 -1.11 35.22
C LEU A 852 -21.10 0.03 34.92
N LYS A 853 -20.96 0.96 35.86
CA LYS A 853 -19.80 1.85 35.91
C LYS A 853 -18.62 1.15 36.56
N VAL A 854 -17.45 1.31 35.96
CA VAL A 854 -16.20 0.60 36.27
C VAL A 854 -15.01 1.54 36.15
N VAL A 855 -13.87 1.14 36.72
CA VAL A 855 -12.58 1.81 36.56
C VAL A 855 -11.47 0.78 36.34
N ALA A 856 -10.30 1.20 35.83
CA ALA A 856 -9.15 0.30 35.69
C ALA A 856 -8.70 -0.28 37.05
N GLY A 857 -8.45 -1.58 37.08
CA GLY A 857 -8.18 -2.39 38.27
C GLY A 857 -9.42 -3.02 38.92
N ASP A 858 -10.63 -2.81 38.37
CA ASP A 858 -11.84 -3.45 38.86
C ASP A 858 -11.87 -4.96 38.58
N HIS A 859 -12.23 -5.73 39.60
CA HIS A 859 -12.77 -7.09 39.46
C HIS A 859 -14.27 -7.05 39.72
N LYS A 860 -15.10 -7.38 38.73
CA LYS A 860 -16.55 -7.55 38.90
C LYS A 860 -16.91 -9.03 38.90
N VAL A 861 -17.81 -9.40 39.80
CA VAL A 861 -18.46 -10.71 39.85
C VAL A 861 -19.95 -10.48 39.60
N ILE A 862 -20.51 -11.18 38.63
CA ILE A 862 -21.89 -10.99 38.19
C ILE A 862 -22.57 -12.37 38.16
N GLU A 863 -23.53 -12.55 39.05
CA GLU A 863 -24.49 -13.66 39.01
C GLU A 863 -25.17 -13.69 37.63
N LEU A 864 -25.00 -14.79 36.90
CA LEU A 864 -25.51 -14.99 35.55
C LEU A 864 -26.46 -16.19 35.57
N ILE A 865 -27.74 -15.94 35.24
CA ILE A 865 -28.80 -16.95 35.22
C ILE A 865 -29.46 -16.96 33.84
N VAL A 866 -29.59 -18.15 33.23
CA VAL A 866 -30.21 -18.36 31.92
C VAL A 866 -31.17 -19.55 31.89
N ASP A 867 -32.29 -19.40 31.19
CA ASP A 867 -33.34 -20.44 31.07
C ASP A 867 -33.15 -21.39 29.87
N SER A 868 -32.30 -21.01 28.92
CA SER A 868 -31.98 -21.76 27.70
C SER A 868 -30.53 -21.57 27.31
N ASP A 869 -30.05 -22.43 26.40
CA ASP A 869 -28.73 -22.30 25.81
C ASP A 869 -28.51 -20.87 25.29
N SER A 870 -27.35 -20.32 25.62
CA SER A 870 -27.06 -18.88 25.49
C SER A 870 -25.57 -18.66 25.24
N TYR A 871 -25.17 -17.44 24.91
CA TYR A 871 -23.78 -16.99 25.03
C TYR A 871 -23.72 -15.67 25.80
N VAL A 872 -22.57 -15.42 26.44
CA VAL A 872 -22.28 -14.17 27.13
C VAL A 872 -21.02 -13.51 26.56
N VAL A 873 -21.11 -12.21 26.27
CA VAL A 873 -20.03 -11.36 25.75
C VAL A 873 -19.84 -10.15 26.65
N VAL A 874 -18.60 -9.72 26.83
CA VAL A 874 -18.21 -8.56 27.63
C VAL A 874 -17.66 -7.47 26.72
N GLU A 875 -18.23 -6.27 26.84
CA GLU A 875 -17.77 -5.04 26.20
C GLU A 875 -17.35 -4.04 27.29
N VAL A 876 -16.17 -3.44 27.18
CA VAL A 876 -15.67 -2.41 28.10
C VAL A 876 -15.23 -1.19 27.30
N SER A 877 -15.70 -0.01 27.69
CA SER A 877 -15.43 1.25 26.98
C SER A 877 -15.13 2.42 27.93
N GLY A 878 -14.47 3.45 27.39
CA GLY A 878 -14.17 4.68 28.13
C GLY A 878 -13.95 5.90 27.22
N GLU A 879 -14.08 7.09 27.78
CA GLU A 879 -13.94 8.35 27.05
C GLU A 879 -12.46 8.67 26.77
N PRO A 880 -12.01 8.84 25.51
CA PRO A 880 -10.59 9.03 25.21
C PRO A 880 -10.01 10.23 25.97
N SER A 881 -8.91 10.01 26.69
CA SER A 881 -8.18 11.07 27.39
C SER A 881 -7.41 12.00 26.43
N SER A 882 -6.88 13.12 26.92
CA SER A 882 -6.03 14.00 26.11
C SER A 882 -4.67 13.37 25.77
N VAL A 883 -4.20 12.41 26.57
CA VAL A 883 -3.02 11.59 26.28
C VAL A 883 -3.39 10.49 25.28
N TYR A 884 -4.55 9.85 25.45
CA TYR A 884 -5.05 8.83 24.52
C TYR A 884 -5.16 9.39 23.10
N ARG A 885 -5.89 10.50 22.88
CA ARG A 885 -6.01 11.14 21.54
C ARG A 885 -4.65 11.60 20.95
N ALA A 886 -3.61 11.75 21.77
CA ALA A 886 -2.27 12.15 21.33
C ALA A 886 -1.39 10.95 20.92
N LEU A 887 -1.68 9.74 21.40
CA LEU A 887 -0.95 8.51 21.09
C LEU A 887 -1.70 7.62 20.09
N MET A 888 -3.03 7.63 20.20
CA MET A 888 -4.04 6.88 19.46
C MET A 888 -5.08 7.88 18.91
N PRO A 889 -4.73 8.67 17.88
CA PRO A 889 -5.68 9.56 17.23
C PRO A 889 -6.83 8.75 16.61
N ASP A 890 -8.02 9.34 16.58
CA ASP A 890 -9.25 8.84 15.92
C ASP A 890 -9.81 7.49 16.46
N LEU A 891 -9.08 6.78 17.33
CA LEU A 891 -9.57 5.62 18.09
C LEU A 891 -10.33 6.03 19.36
N MET A 892 -11.14 5.11 19.91
CA MET A 892 -11.72 5.20 21.25
C MET A 892 -11.28 4.02 22.14
N PRO A 893 -11.10 4.19 23.47
CA PRO A 893 -10.88 3.08 24.41
C PRO A 893 -12.03 2.08 24.39
N LEU A 894 -11.77 0.89 23.88
CA LEU A 894 -12.73 -0.19 23.72
C LEU A 894 -12.03 -1.56 23.86
N ALA A 895 -12.71 -2.52 24.50
CA ALA A 895 -12.37 -3.93 24.43
C ALA A 895 -13.64 -4.79 24.32
N LEU A 896 -13.57 -5.84 23.52
CA LEU A 896 -14.67 -6.77 23.24
C LEU A 896 -14.18 -8.22 23.39
N SER A 897 -14.78 -8.97 24.29
CA SER A 897 -14.49 -10.39 24.50
C SER A 897 -15.13 -11.25 23.40
N ASN A 898 -14.50 -12.38 23.07
CA ASN A 898 -15.25 -13.47 22.44
C ASN A 898 -16.29 -14.08 23.40
N PRO A 899 -17.27 -14.86 22.88
CA PRO A 899 -18.36 -15.37 23.69
C PRO A 899 -17.92 -16.51 24.58
N ILE A 900 -18.41 -16.56 25.82
CA ILE A 900 -18.50 -17.81 26.58
C ILE A 900 -19.86 -18.43 26.25
N TYR A 901 -19.89 -19.67 25.78
CA TYR A 901 -21.14 -20.38 25.49
C TYR A 901 -21.69 -21.07 26.73
N ILE A 902 -23.00 -21.24 26.81
CA ILE A 902 -23.70 -21.81 27.97
C ILE A 902 -24.66 -22.91 27.50
N ASP A 903 -24.34 -24.17 27.82
CA ASP A 903 -25.23 -25.33 27.71
C ASP A 903 -26.13 -25.36 28.97
N ALA A 904 -27.38 -24.95 28.82
CA ALA A 904 -28.29 -24.68 29.94
C ALA A 904 -29.25 -25.85 30.25
N ASP A 905 -29.32 -26.87 29.40
CA ASP A 905 -29.98 -28.15 29.73
C ASP A 905 -28.98 -29.26 30.09
N GLY A 906 -27.68 -29.05 29.85
CA GLY A 906 -26.61 -29.99 30.19
C GLY A 906 -26.47 -31.16 29.21
N ASN A 907 -27.02 -31.03 27.99
CA ASN A 907 -27.02 -32.12 27.01
C ASN A 907 -25.67 -32.31 26.28
N GLY A 908 -24.69 -31.43 26.48
CA GLY A 908 -23.41 -31.43 25.78
C GLY A 908 -23.47 -30.87 24.36
N LYS A 909 -24.59 -30.25 23.96
CA LYS A 909 -24.76 -29.57 22.66
C LYS A 909 -25.55 -28.29 22.86
N TRP A 910 -24.80 -27.20 22.95
CA TRP A 910 -25.31 -25.83 22.86
C TRP A 910 -26.15 -25.63 21.59
N ARG A 911 -27.28 -24.94 21.73
CA ARG A 911 -28.17 -24.55 20.62
C ARG A 911 -28.23 -23.03 20.55
N ALA A 912 -28.34 -22.50 19.34
CA ALA A 912 -28.44 -21.07 19.13
C ALA A 912 -29.77 -20.53 19.68
N PRO A 913 -29.78 -19.34 20.35
CA PRO A 913 -30.97 -18.79 21.00
C PRO A 913 -32.06 -18.31 20.02
N LYS A 914 -31.73 -18.22 18.72
CA LYS A 914 -32.50 -17.59 17.62
C LYS A 914 -32.49 -16.06 17.68
N ILE A 915 -32.92 -15.45 16.57
CA ILE A 915 -33.13 -14.01 16.46
C ILE A 915 -34.19 -13.55 17.48
N MET A 916 -33.97 -12.36 18.06
CA MET A 916 -34.99 -11.64 18.81
C MET A 916 -35.89 -10.88 17.82
N ASN A 917 -37.19 -11.23 17.79
CA ASN A 917 -38.24 -10.51 17.05
C ASN A 917 -38.57 -9.15 17.66
#